data_AF-A0A0P7BIF6-F1
#
_entry.id   AF-A0A0P7BIF6-F1
#
_cell.length_a   1.000
_cell.length_b   1.000
_cell.length_c   1.000
_cell.angle_alpha   90.00
_cell.angle_beta   90.00
_cell.angle_gamma   90.00
#
_symmetry.space_group_name_H-M   'P 1'
#
loop_
_entity.id
_entity.type
_entity.pdbx_description
1 polymer ?
#
loop_
_entity_poly.entity_id
_entity_poly.type
_entity_poly.pdbx_seq_one_letter_code
_entity_poly.pdbx_strand_id
1 'polypeptide(L)'
;MATASVQLNPREQQLRRLLLDVASSIDETGNAGEPIVLRWAGGWVRDKLLNIESNDIDVAINAMTGVSFAQHMCDYCEKPDAIAKHGIGPDDIGSLHNVARNPDKSKHLETAMVKMFGLDLDFVNLRKETYTEDSRNPQMEFGTAQEDALRRDATVNALFYNLHTDRVEDLTGGLQDMAAKIIRTPLEPFQTFMDDPLRVLRLVRFASRLQFTIDASTRQFMADPSVLEALRIKISRERVGVELEKMLKGAHPCESLQLIDELGLYSAVFTDPARKSMATPDISKWPIAYKCLDKLIQHPAPGSVGHLLIKDTDEAYYAWNLAAVCPWMNVHDPPNPKRKANAPPPVAVAAREGFKAPNKLIDTITASYRNRNEILSLKKAVCNQATFINERDRFGMAIRKWDTQVGSWRLQVLNAILVESMDNLDQWSPNDTKEQTEFVAEWQKFLDHLVKLDVWEAPSLKRLLDGRQLAKALGVKPGIWTGKALEICVAWQLRNPEETDPAGLLEHRTLDDVASEICGSRRKAGLYDAVLTAVAYLSRPEHNAWNDDQISNLTGVINENVLLPSTNPDDEIAPLVAEAGIACLSLISSTQPYNIDDSTLLTVVAFTDSRDPWTTKKASSLALDLLSAQLSDKKLADFVIGPILQTFLKPLFAKSSLRTTASGRPAHYQTVPDKSPQPGKISSWKDHAPWAVSTLRWAINLSESSLIQDHWPLFTPALLALVEDERIEVKSSGLEILALFVGKCPTQVLHTTGIGLIFEDVTFPVLLYLPSLTPEEDSIKLLAPAYDVLITLAKTYQPTLNTHRRKILDRALREGIFAAYFHASEHARLVQLLMESAALIIKCMGICSIKHLKSLLSMISSLMEDPFATEYPPAILAAAKTLNATIMSCWPRLQEGEHMEQIIRTLSLCWLNLCEDDSVPRSGSEDFNAISQELVQASNMMQLVWNQNSANPIGGLSEVLQKEPRLAQLFPTVLNQAETSAP
;
A
#
# COMPACT_ATOMS: atom_id res chain seq x y z
N MET A 1 -22.78 42.86 31.41
CA MET A 1 -22.83 41.48 31.94
C MET A 1 -24.25 41.19 32.38
N ALA A 2 -24.95 40.30 31.68
CA ALA A 2 -26.14 39.67 32.24
C ALA A 2 -25.66 38.54 33.17
N THR A 3 -26.27 38.39 34.35
CA THR A 3 -25.91 37.34 35.30
C THR A 3 -27.11 36.46 35.57
N ALA A 4 -26.97 35.15 35.36
CA ALA A 4 -27.94 34.13 35.73
C ALA A 4 -27.42 33.29 36.90
N SER A 5 -28.31 32.70 37.69
CA SER A 5 -27.96 31.74 38.74
C SER A 5 -28.24 30.32 38.25
N VAL A 6 -27.40 29.36 38.63
CA VAL A 6 -27.54 27.95 38.29
C VAL A 6 -27.59 27.14 39.58
N GLN A 7 -28.43 26.11 39.65
CA GLN A 7 -28.48 25.22 40.80
C GLN A 7 -27.46 24.09 40.61
N LEU A 8 -26.50 24.00 41.53
CA LEU A 8 -25.54 22.91 41.59
C LEU A 8 -26.16 21.69 42.27
N ASN A 9 -25.88 20.50 41.73
CA ASN A 9 -26.23 19.25 42.40
C ASN A 9 -25.28 19.03 43.61
N PRO A 10 -25.59 18.08 44.51
CA PRO A 10 -24.78 17.88 45.72
C PRO A 10 -23.29 17.58 45.42
N ARG A 11 -22.99 16.86 44.34
CA ARG A 11 -21.61 16.51 43.93
C ARG A 11 -20.87 17.71 43.38
N GLU A 12 -21.49 18.50 42.51
CA GLU A 12 -20.97 19.76 42.00
C GLU A 12 -20.73 20.77 43.13
N GLN A 13 -21.65 20.84 44.12
CA GLN A 13 -21.49 21.71 45.29
C GLN A 13 -20.33 21.25 46.20
N GLN A 14 -20.10 19.94 46.30
CA GLN A 14 -18.93 19.37 46.99
C GLN A 14 -17.64 19.71 46.25
N LEU A 15 -17.60 19.51 44.93
CA LEU A 15 -16.47 19.85 44.08
C LEU A 15 -16.14 21.35 44.13
N ARG A 16 -17.14 22.22 44.02
CA ARG A 16 -16.96 23.67 44.11
C ARG A 16 -16.28 24.08 45.41
N ARG A 17 -16.73 23.54 46.55
CA ARG A 17 -16.13 23.83 47.87
C ARG A 17 -14.66 23.41 47.91
N LEU A 18 -14.35 22.22 47.41
CA LEU A 18 -12.97 21.73 47.31
C LEU A 18 -12.09 22.67 46.47
N LEU A 19 -12.53 23.01 45.26
CA LEU A 19 -11.77 23.87 44.35
C LEU A 19 -11.50 25.27 44.94
N LEU A 20 -12.47 25.85 45.66
CA LEU A 20 -12.31 27.14 46.33
C LEU A 20 -11.34 27.08 47.51
N ASP A 21 -11.37 26.01 48.29
CA ASP A 21 -10.44 25.80 49.40
C ASP A 21 -9.01 25.57 48.90
N VAL A 22 -8.85 24.85 47.78
CA VAL A 22 -7.56 24.68 47.10
C VAL A 22 -7.03 26.03 46.59
N ALA A 23 -7.86 26.83 45.91
CA ALA A 23 -7.46 28.17 45.45
C ALA A 23 -7.01 29.06 46.62
N SER A 24 -7.77 29.05 47.72
CA SER A 24 -7.43 29.81 48.93
C SER A 24 -6.10 29.36 49.54
N SER A 25 -5.86 28.04 49.60
CA SER A 25 -4.60 27.48 50.08
C SER A 25 -3.41 27.89 49.21
N ILE A 26 -3.59 28.09 47.91
CA ILE A 26 -2.52 28.53 47.01
C ILE A 26 -2.28 30.04 47.19
N ASP A 27 -3.35 30.85 47.25
CA ASP A 27 -3.26 32.30 47.47
C ASP A 27 -2.55 32.63 48.80
N GLU A 28 -2.80 31.87 49.87
CA GLU A 28 -2.12 32.00 51.16
C GLU A 28 -0.60 31.73 51.08
N THR A 29 -0.16 30.89 50.14
CA THR A 29 1.27 30.60 49.94
C THR A 29 2.00 31.66 49.12
N GLY A 30 1.28 32.59 48.47
CA GLY A 30 1.86 33.67 47.65
C GLY A 30 2.48 33.20 46.33
N ASN A 31 2.18 31.98 45.89
CA ASN A 31 2.79 31.36 44.70
C ASN A 31 2.21 31.84 43.36
N ALA A 32 1.02 32.47 43.36
CA ALA A 32 0.40 33.05 42.17
C ALA A 32 0.55 34.58 42.23
N GLY A 33 1.05 35.21 41.15
CA GLY A 33 1.31 36.67 41.10
C GLY A 33 0.07 37.56 41.24
N GLU A 34 -1.13 36.96 41.19
CA GLU A 34 -2.44 37.57 41.45
C GLU A 34 -3.40 36.53 42.08
N PRO A 35 -4.49 36.94 42.75
CA PRO A 35 -5.43 35.99 43.38
C PRO A 35 -6.09 35.04 42.38
N ILE A 36 -6.24 33.78 42.75
CA ILE A 36 -6.80 32.74 41.87
C ILE A 36 -8.33 32.84 41.77
N VAL A 37 -8.80 33.11 40.56
CA VAL A 37 -10.22 33.13 40.20
C VAL A 37 -10.54 31.93 39.32
N LEU A 38 -11.37 31.02 39.86
CA LEU A 38 -11.80 29.81 39.18
C LEU A 38 -13.17 29.98 38.53
N ARG A 39 -13.30 29.46 37.31
CA ARG A 39 -14.55 29.41 36.57
C ARG A 39 -14.77 28.02 36.00
N TRP A 40 -16.01 27.54 35.99
CA TRP A 40 -16.40 26.48 35.07
C TRP A 40 -16.78 27.10 33.73
N ALA A 41 -16.30 26.55 32.63
CA ALA A 41 -16.39 27.19 31.33
C ALA A 41 -17.16 26.35 30.30
N GLY A 42 -17.74 27.04 29.32
CA GLY A 42 -18.17 26.44 28.05
C GLY A 42 -19.31 25.44 28.16
N GLY A 43 -19.04 24.21 27.72
CA GLY A 43 -20.07 23.20 27.46
C GLY A 43 -20.90 22.84 28.69
N TRP A 44 -20.26 22.73 29.85
CA TRP A 44 -20.95 22.44 31.11
C TRP A 44 -21.95 23.55 31.46
N VAL A 45 -21.55 24.82 31.37
CA VAL A 45 -22.41 25.96 31.74
C VAL A 45 -23.64 26.01 30.84
N ARG A 46 -23.44 25.83 29.55
CA ARG A 46 -24.53 25.76 28.55
C ARG A 46 -25.49 24.61 28.85
N ASP A 47 -24.95 23.41 29.04
CA ASP A 47 -25.77 22.21 29.23
C ASP A 47 -26.56 22.30 30.53
N LYS A 48 -25.93 22.82 31.59
CA LYS A 48 -26.60 23.08 32.87
C LYS A 48 -27.76 24.08 32.76
N LEU A 49 -27.59 25.16 32.00
CA LEU A 49 -28.65 26.14 31.73
C LEU A 49 -29.80 25.56 30.88
N LEU A 50 -29.52 24.55 30.06
CA LEU A 50 -30.50 23.82 29.25
C LEU A 50 -31.10 22.60 29.97
N ASN A 51 -30.78 22.39 31.25
CA ASN A 51 -31.16 21.21 32.03
C ASN A 51 -30.69 19.87 31.41
N ILE A 52 -29.51 19.88 30.80
CA ILE A 52 -28.81 18.71 30.28
C ILE A 52 -27.69 18.37 31.28
N GLU A 53 -27.64 17.12 31.74
CA GLU A 53 -26.55 16.68 32.62
C GLU A 53 -25.23 16.57 31.84
N SER A 54 -24.14 17.06 32.44
CA SER A 54 -22.78 16.98 31.91
C SER A 54 -21.82 16.56 33.02
N ASN A 55 -21.00 15.55 32.75
CA ASN A 55 -19.97 15.07 33.67
C ASN A 55 -18.58 15.66 33.36
N ASP A 56 -18.41 16.22 32.16
CA ASP A 56 -17.17 16.90 31.73
C ASP A 56 -17.22 18.38 32.14
N ILE A 57 -16.20 18.84 32.87
CA ILE A 57 -16.11 20.21 33.39
C ILE A 57 -14.75 20.83 33.05
N ASP A 58 -14.77 21.88 32.23
CA ASP A 58 -13.60 22.73 31.98
C ASP A 58 -13.42 23.73 33.14
N VAL A 59 -12.34 23.62 33.90
CA VAL A 59 -11.98 24.54 34.98
C VAL A 59 -10.99 25.58 34.47
N ALA A 60 -11.47 26.79 34.21
CA ALA A 60 -10.68 27.92 33.72
C ALA A 60 -10.03 28.72 34.86
N ILE A 61 -8.72 28.92 34.77
CA ILE A 61 -7.85 29.54 35.78
C ILE A 61 -7.16 30.78 35.19
N ASN A 62 -7.11 31.89 35.94
CA ASN A 62 -6.50 33.15 35.50
C ASN A 62 -4.98 33.23 35.70
N ALA A 63 -4.47 32.77 36.85
CA ALA A 63 -3.16 33.19 37.33
C ALA A 63 -2.03 32.15 37.22
N MET A 64 -2.34 30.90 36.89
CA MET A 64 -1.37 29.79 36.87
C MET A 64 -1.72 28.70 35.87
N THR A 65 -0.81 27.76 35.59
CA THR A 65 -1.03 26.64 34.67
C THR A 65 -2.00 25.60 35.24
N GLY A 66 -2.82 24.99 34.36
CA GLY A 66 -3.74 23.93 34.74
C GLY A 66 -3.07 22.75 35.43
N VAL A 67 -1.86 22.36 34.99
CA VAL A 67 -1.07 21.30 35.63
C VAL A 67 -0.59 21.70 37.02
N SER A 68 -0.10 22.93 37.21
CA SER A 68 0.32 23.39 38.53
C SER A 68 -0.86 23.43 39.51
N PHE A 69 -2.03 23.90 39.07
CA PHE A 69 -3.23 23.87 39.89
C PHE A 69 -3.68 22.45 40.23
N ALA A 70 -3.68 21.54 39.24
CA ALA A 70 -4.07 20.15 39.46
C ALA A 70 -3.13 19.43 40.45
N GLN A 71 -1.83 19.69 40.38
CA GLN A 71 -0.86 19.15 41.35
C GLN A 71 -1.15 19.68 42.77
N HIS A 72 -1.35 20.99 42.92
CA HIS A 72 -1.72 21.56 44.21
C HIS A 72 -3.05 21.03 44.74
N MET A 73 -4.01 20.74 43.86
CA MET A 73 -5.27 20.10 44.24
C MET A 73 -5.02 18.69 44.78
N CYS A 74 -4.21 17.87 44.10
CA CYS A 74 -3.84 16.54 44.58
C CYS A 74 -3.14 16.60 45.95
N ASP A 75 -2.12 17.46 46.09
CA ASP A 75 -1.38 17.65 47.34
C ASP A 75 -2.30 18.12 48.49
N TYR A 76 -3.30 18.96 48.18
CA TYR A 76 -4.31 19.38 49.15
C TYR A 76 -5.20 18.22 49.57
N CYS A 77 -5.62 17.39 48.62
CA CYS A 77 -6.49 16.24 48.86
C CYS A 77 -5.83 15.11 49.65
N GLU A 78 -4.50 15.05 49.71
CA GLU A 78 -3.76 14.09 50.56
C GLU A 78 -3.76 14.47 52.05
N LYS A 79 -4.09 15.71 52.40
CA LYS A 79 -4.08 16.18 53.80
C LYS A 79 -5.24 15.54 54.59
N PRO A 80 -5.00 14.96 55.78
CA PRO A 80 -6.04 14.33 56.60
C PRO A 80 -7.23 15.26 56.89
N ASP A 81 -6.95 16.53 57.14
CA ASP A 81 -7.97 17.56 57.41
C ASP A 81 -8.85 17.84 56.18
N ALA A 82 -8.27 17.81 54.97
CA ALA A 82 -9.00 18.02 53.71
C ALA A 82 -9.89 16.82 53.37
N ILE A 83 -9.39 15.60 53.59
CA ILE A 83 -10.15 14.36 53.40
C ILE A 83 -11.41 14.37 54.27
N ALA A 84 -11.26 14.72 55.57
CA ALA A 84 -12.38 14.81 56.50
C ALA A 84 -13.34 15.96 56.16
N LYS A 85 -12.82 17.13 55.77
CA LYS A 85 -13.63 18.33 55.46
C LYS A 85 -14.48 18.16 54.19
N HIS A 86 -13.93 17.52 53.16
CA HIS A 86 -14.60 17.35 51.87
C HIS A 86 -15.22 15.97 51.66
N GLY A 87 -15.06 15.03 52.60
CA GLY A 87 -15.62 13.68 52.49
C GLY A 87 -15.06 12.92 51.30
N ILE A 88 -13.73 12.93 51.14
CA ILE A 88 -13.03 12.28 50.02
C ILE A 88 -12.86 10.79 50.33
N GLY A 89 -13.47 9.93 49.53
CA GLY A 89 -13.30 8.48 49.60
C GLY A 89 -12.05 7.98 48.84
N PRO A 90 -11.62 6.73 49.07
CA PRO A 90 -10.43 6.16 48.43
C PRO A 90 -10.54 6.01 46.90
N ASP A 91 -11.75 5.94 46.35
CA ASP A 91 -12.02 5.81 44.90
C ASP A 91 -12.47 7.14 44.24
N ASP A 92 -12.54 8.24 45.00
CA ASP A 92 -13.04 9.53 44.50
C ASP A 92 -12.01 10.31 43.69
N ILE A 93 -10.72 10.03 43.89
CA ILE A 93 -9.60 10.63 43.14
C ILE A 93 -9.13 9.61 42.08
N GLY A 94 -9.37 9.91 40.81
CA GLY A 94 -8.79 9.15 39.71
C GLY A 94 -7.30 9.45 39.50
N SER A 95 -6.61 8.60 38.75
CA SER A 95 -5.20 8.81 38.42
C SER A 95 -4.98 10.13 37.66
N LEU A 96 -4.02 10.95 38.14
CA LEU A 96 -3.56 12.14 37.45
C LEU A 96 -2.93 11.74 36.10
N HIS A 97 -3.65 11.96 35.00
CA HIS A 97 -3.09 11.78 33.66
C HIS A 97 -2.50 13.11 33.20
N ASN A 98 -1.19 13.28 33.43
CA ASN A 98 -0.45 14.35 32.78
C ASN A 98 -0.41 14.07 31.27
N VAL A 99 -1.09 14.89 30.48
CA VAL A 99 -0.87 14.89 29.03
C VAL A 99 0.49 15.55 28.80
N ALA A 100 1.55 14.74 28.86
CA ALA A 100 2.91 15.17 28.56
C ALA A 100 2.96 15.83 27.17
N ARG A 101 3.83 16.85 27.03
CA ARG A 101 4.19 17.57 25.80
C ARG A 101 3.89 16.74 24.54
N ASN A 102 2.79 17.03 23.87
CA ASN A 102 2.53 16.45 22.56
C ASN A 102 3.32 17.27 21.51
N PRO A 103 4.40 16.72 20.90
CA PRO A 103 5.30 17.49 20.03
C PRO A 103 4.60 18.12 18.83
N ASP A 104 3.48 17.53 18.39
CA ASP A 104 2.76 17.92 17.18
C ASP A 104 1.61 18.92 17.42
N LYS A 105 1.25 19.23 18.67
CA LYS A 105 0.04 20.05 18.95
C LYS A 105 0.24 21.39 19.66
N SER A 106 1.40 21.69 20.22
CA SER A 106 1.88 23.04 20.57
C SER A 106 3.03 22.91 21.57
N LYS A 107 4.10 23.68 21.38
CA LYS A 107 5.27 23.70 22.27
C LYS A 107 4.99 24.30 23.68
N HIS A 108 3.74 24.65 24.03
CA HIS A 108 3.41 25.51 25.19
C HIS A 108 2.16 25.12 26.03
N LEU A 109 1.54 23.95 25.86
CA LEU A 109 0.37 23.57 26.67
C LEU A 109 0.66 22.40 27.62
N GLU A 110 0.50 22.68 28.90
CA GLU A 110 0.34 21.74 29.99
C GLU A 110 -1.12 21.84 30.47
N THR A 111 -1.97 20.93 30.02
CA THR A 111 -3.35 20.76 30.53
C THR A 111 -3.42 19.49 31.36
N ALA A 112 -4.10 19.54 32.50
CA ALA A 112 -4.30 18.38 33.36
C ALA A 112 -5.74 17.90 33.30
N MET A 113 -5.92 16.58 33.16
CA MET A 113 -7.23 15.93 33.29
C MET A 113 -7.25 15.14 34.59
N VAL A 114 -8.25 15.38 35.42
CA VAL A 114 -8.41 14.69 36.72
C VAL A 114 -9.85 14.26 36.88
N LYS A 115 -10.06 13.00 37.28
CA LYS A 115 -11.38 12.53 37.69
C LYS A 115 -11.56 12.78 39.18
N MET A 116 -12.58 13.52 39.58
CA MET A 116 -12.86 13.84 40.98
C MET A 116 -14.36 13.71 41.28
N PHE A 117 -14.71 12.93 42.30
CA PHE A 117 -16.11 12.64 42.68
C PHE A 117 -16.95 12.06 41.52
N GLY A 118 -16.30 11.31 40.63
CA GLY A 118 -16.90 10.75 39.41
C GLY A 118 -17.13 11.75 38.27
N LEU A 119 -16.70 13.01 38.42
CA LEU A 119 -16.72 14.05 37.39
C LEU A 119 -15.35 14.12 36.71
N ASP A 120 -15.34 14.36 35.40
CA ASP A 120 -14.12 14.47 34.60
C ASP A 120 -13.76 15.96 34.47
N LEU A 121 -12.59 16.36 35.01
CA LEU A 121 -12.17 17.76 35.13
C LEU A 121 -10.99 18.08 34.22
N ASP A 122 -11.15 19.09 33.37
CA ASP A 122 -10.11 19.61 32.48
C ASP A 122 -9.64 20.98 32.98
N PHE A 123 -8.43 21.04 33.53
CA PHE A 123 -7.86 22.31 34.01
C PHE A 123 -7.21 23.08 32.87
N VAL A 124 -7.77 24.25 32.58
CA VAL A 124 -7.38 25.10 31.45
C VAL A 124 -7.07 26.52 31.89
N ASN A 125 -6.14 27.15 31.19
CA ASN A 125 -5.77 28.55 31.42
C ASN A 125 -6.68 29.47 30.62
N LEU A 126 -7.07 30.60 31.23
CA LEU A 126 -7.58 31.74 30.46
C LEU A 126 -6.45 32.25 29.58
N ARG A 127 -6.70 32.30 28.27
CA ARG A 127 -5.64 32.61 27.31
C ARG A 127 -6.09 33.59 26.25
N LYS A 128 -5.12 34.38 25.82
CA LYS A 128 -5.16 35.23 24.64
C LYS A 128 -4.37 34.54 23.54
N GLU A 129 -4.95 34.47 22.34
CA GLU A 129 -4.33 33.82 21.18
C GLU A 129 -4.03 34.88 20.12
N THR A 130 -2.80 34.89 19.61
CA THR A 130 -2.42 35.67 18.43
C THR A 130 -2.10 34.72 17.29
N TYR A 131 -2.84 34.83 16.18
CA TYR A 131 -2.67 34.03 14.98
C TYR A 131 -1.75 34.77 13.99
N THR A 132 -0.76 34.09 13.41
CA THR A 132 0.08 34.65 12.32
C THR A 132 -0.31 34.03 10.98
N GLU A 133 -0.18 34.77 9.88
CA GLU A 133 -0.60 34.30 8.54
C GLU A 133 0.08 33.00 8.10
N ASP A 134 1.30 32.75 8.60
CA ASP A 134 2.15 31.60 8.23
C ASP A 134 2.15 30.42 9.23
N SER A 135 1.48 30.53 10.39
CA SER A 135 1.49 29.47 11.43
C SER A 135 0.09 29.03 11.85
N ARG A 136 -0.15 27.71 11.83
CA ARG A 136 -1.39 27.07 12.32
C ARG A 136 -1.55 27.12 13.85
N ASN A 137 -0.45 27.29 14.59
CA ASN A 137 -0.46 27.31 16.05
C ASN A 137 -0.39 28.77 16.52
N PRO A 138 -1.40 29.28 17.25
CA PRO A 138 -1.35 30.63 17.77
C PRO A 138 -0.28 30.75 18.86
N GLN A 139 0.30 31.95 18.99
CA GLN A 139 1.05 32.30 20.18
C GLN A 139 0.06 32.56 21.32
N MET A 140 0.29 31.92 22.47
CA MET A 140 -0.63 31.91 23.61
C MET A 140 -0.02 32.69 24.78
N GLU A 141 -0.78 33.65 25.31
CA GLU A 141 -0.45 34.40 26.51
C GLU A 141 -1.57 34.24 27.55
N PHE A 142 -1.27 34.49 28.83
CA PHE A 142 -2.30 34.58 29.86
C PHE A 142 -3.27 35.72 29.52
N GLY A 143 -4.56 35.41 29.48
CA GLY A 143 -5.61 36.34 29.07
C GLY A 143 -6.69 36.53 30.14
N THR A 144 -7.49 37.57 29.96
CA THR A 144 -8.69 37.80 30.79
C THR A 144 -9.84 36.86 30.38
N ALA A 145 -10.84 36.71 31.25
CA ALA A 145 -12.05 35.94 30.93
C ALA A 145 -12.77 36.49 29.69
N GLN A 146 -12.72 37.81 29.45
CA GLN A 146 -13.29 38.45 28.26
C GLN A 146 -12.52 38.05 27.00
N GLU A 147 -11.19 38.12 27.03
CA GLU A 147 -10.35 37.72 25.89
C GLU A 147 -10.50 36.22 25.58
N ASP A 148 -10.63 35.37 26.61
CA ASP A 148 -10.92 33.95 26.43
C ASP A 148 -12.33 33.70 25.87
N ALA A 149 -13.34 34.48 26.29
CA ALA A 149 -14.70 34.38 25.78
C ALA A 149 -14.77 34.71 24.28
N LEU A 150 -14.11 35.81 23.87
CA LEU A 150 -14.17 36.33 22.51
C LEU A 150 -13.49 35.40 21.49
N ARG A 151 -12.47 34.64 21.90
CA ARG A 151 -11.81 33.67 21.03
C ARG A 151 -12.54 32.33 20.93
N ARG A 152 -13.69 32.11 21.58
CA ARG A 152 -14.42 30.82 21.52
C ARG A 152 -15.23 30.68 20.24
N ASP A 153 -15.76 29.49 20.02
CA ASP A 153 -16.47 29.13 18.79
C ASP A 153 -17.87 29.76 18.69
N ALA A 154 -18.66 29.68 19.77
CA ALA A 154 -20.02 30.21 19.83
C ALA A 154 -20.27 30.99 21.12
N THR A 155 -21.12 32.01 21.07
CA THR A 155 -21.55 32.81 22.23
C THR A 155 -22.12 31.92 23.34
N VAL A 156 -22.95 30.94 22.97
CA VAL A 156 -23.53 29.94 23.90
C VAL A 156 -22.48 29.04 24.58
N ASN A 157 -21.27 28.94 24.04
CA ASN A 157 -20.13 28.20 24.61
C ASN A 157 -19.07 29.11 25.23
N ALA A 158 -19.30 30.41 25.22
CA ALA A 158 -18.43 31.44 25.77
C ALA A 158 -18.92 31.92 27.15
N LEU A 159 -19.80 31.15 27.79
CA LEU A 159 -20.31 31.39 29.13
C LEU A 159 -19.36 30.83 30.18
N PHE A 160 -19.24 31.54 31.29
CA PHE A 160 -18.50 31.11 32.46
C PHE A 160 -19.42 31.05 33.67
N TYR A 161 -19.15 30.12 34.59
CA TYR A 161 -19.74 30.09 35.91
C TYR A 161 -18.66 30.37 36.95
N ASN A 162 -18.73 31.52 37.59
CA ASN A 162 -17.73 31.93 38.56
C ASN A 162 -17.97 31.24 39.90
N LEU A 163 -17.03 30.40 40.31
CA LEU A 163 -17.15 29.58 41.53
C LEU A 163 -17.17 30.44 42.80
N HIS A 164 -16.55 31.61 42.77
CA HIS A 164 -16.47 32.52 43.91
C HIS A 164 -17.79 33.28 44.11
N THR A 165 -18.43 33.73 43.03
CA THR A 165 -19.63 34.56 43.10
C THR A 165 -20.94 33.79 42.94
N ASP A 166 -20.86 32.52 42.52
CA ASP A 166 -22.02 31.64 42.27
C ASP A 166 -22.94 32.16 41.15
N ARG A 167 -22.33 32.84 40.15
CA ARG A 167 -23.05 33.48 39.05
C ARG A 167 -22.49 33.07 37.70
N VAL A 168 -23.38 32.99 36.72
CA VAL A 168 -23.00 32.91 35.31
C VAL A 168 -22.57 34.29 34.84
N GLU A 169 -21.39 34.34 34.24
CA GLU A 169 -20.81 35.51 33.57
C GLU A 169 -20.99 35.35 32.06
N ASP A 170 -21.79 36.26 31.48
CA ASP A 170 -21.95 36.38 30.03
C ASP A 170 -21.25 37.65 29.54
N LEU A 171 -20.22 37.41 28.73
CA LEU A 171 -19.29 38.41 28.19
C LEU A 171 -19.48 38.64 26.68
N THR A 172 -20.35 37.85 26.03
CA THR A 172 -20.50 37.81 24.56
C THR A 172 -21.96 37.84 24.09
N GLY A 173 -22.93 37.78 25.00
CA GLY A 173 -24.37 37.75 24.69
C GLY A 173 -24.95 36.32 24.56
N GLY A 174 -24.22 35.31 25.03
CA GLY A 174 -24.61 33.90 24.91
C GLY A 174 -25.94 33.54 25.60
N LEU A 175 -26.33 34.22 26.68
CA LEU A 175 -27.62 33.99 27.35
C LEU A 175 -28.80 34.42 26.49
N GLN A 176 -28.66 35.55 25.76
CA GLN A 176 -29.69 36.06 24.87
C GLN A 176 -29.84 35.14 23.65
N ASP A 177 -28.72 34.75 23.04
CA ASP A 177 -28.70 33.83 21.91
C ASP A 177 -29.25 32.45 22.31
N MET A 178 -28.94 31.96 23.51
CA MET A 178 -29.50 30.71 24.02
C MET A 178 -31.02 30.78 24.19
N ALA A 179 -31.55 31.86 24.75
CA ALA A 179 -32.99 32.07 24.87
C ALA A 179 -33.69 32.17 23.49
N ALA A 180 -33.01 32.76 22.51
CA ALA A 180 -33.48 32.87 21.13
C ALA A 180 -33.24 31.59 20.30
N LYS A 181 -32.56 30.57 20.84
CA LYS A 181 -32.11 29.37 20.13
C LYS A 181 -31.25 29.67 18.90
N ILE A 182 -30.29 30.57 19.07
CA ILE A 182 -29.37 31.02 18.01
C ILE A 182 -27.94 30.56 18.32
N ILE A 183 -27.23 30.09 17.28
CA ILE A 183 -25.78 29.87 17.29
C ILE A 183 -25.11 31.03 16.57
N ARG A 184 -24.32 31.81 17.30
CA ARG A 184 -23.57 32.97 16.79
C ARG A 184 -22.12 32.94 17.26
N THR A 185 -21.19 33.46 16.47
CA THR A 185 -19.78 33.66 16.87
C THR A 185 -19.64 34.87 17.81
N PRO A 186 -18.75 34.84 18.82
CA PRO A 186 -18.51 35.99 19.70
C PRO A 186 -17.91 37.21 19.00
N LEU A 187 -17.03 36.98 18.03
CA LEU A 187 -16.42 37.99 17.18
C LEU A 187 -17.02 37.95 15.77
N GLU A 188 -16.53 38.85 14.91
CA GLU A 188 -16.87 38.87 13.50
C GLU A 188 -16.66 37.46 12.89
N PRO A 189 -17.68 36.88 12.21
CA PRO A 189 -17.63 35.48 11.79
C PRO A 189 -16.48 35.15 10.84
N PHE A 190 -16.17 36.04 9.89
CA PHE A 190 -15.10 35.78 8.93
C PHE A 190 -13.75 35.64 9.63
N GLN A 191 -13.39 36.57 10.52
CA GLN A 191 -12.19 36.48 11.34
C GLN A 191 -12.18 35.20 12.19
N THR A 192 -13.31 34.90 12.85
CA THR A 192 -13.45 33.71 13.70
C THR A 192 -13.15 32.42 12.93
N PHE A 193 -13.62 32.31 11.69
CA PHE A 193 -13.38 31.14 10.85
C PHE A 193 -12.00 31.13 10.19
N MET A 194 -11.39 32.28 9.94
CA MET A 194 -10.03 32.34 9.42
C MET A 194 -8.98 31.97 10.49
N ASP A 195 -9.26 32.27 11.76
CA ASP A 195 -8.44 31.91 12.91
C ASP A 195 -8.45 30.39 13.20
N ASP A 196 -9.64 29.77 13.30
CA ASP A 196 -9.79 28.30 13.33
C ASP A 196 -10.98 27.84 12.46
N PRO A 197 -10.71 27.42 11.21
CA PRO A 197 -11.76 26.98 10.30
C PRO A 197 -12.59 25.78 10.81
N LEU A 198 -12.07 24.95 11.72
CA LEU A 198 -12.85 23.83 12.28
C LEU A 198 -14.11 24.30 13.01
N ARG A 199 -14.14 25.56 13.47
CA ARG A 199 -15.32 26.15 14.12
C ARG A 199 -16.56 26.05 13.26
N VAL A 200 -16.43 26.10 11.94
CA VAL A 200 -17.56 25.91 11.01
C VAL A 200 -18.27 24.57 11.28
N LEU A 201 -17.53 23.46 11.32
CA LEU A 201 -18.10 22.13 11.59
C LEU A 201 -18.63 22.01 13.03
N ARG A 202 -17.98 22.68 13.99
CA ARG A 202 -18.44 22.73 15.38
C ARG A 202 -19.78 23.45 15.49
N LEU A 203 -19.97 24.57 14.79
CA LEU A 203 -21.25 25.29 14.77
C LEU A 203 -22.36 24.43 14.15
N VAL A 204 -22.08 23.70 13.06
CA VAL A 204 -23.03 22.72 12.48
C VAL A 204 -23.41 21.66 13.51
N ARG A 205 -22.42 21.11 14.23
CA ARG A 205 -22.68 20.14 15.30
C ARG A 205 -23.51 20.74 16.43
N PHE A 206 -23.24 21.98 16.86
CA PHE A 206 -24.02 22.61 17.93
C PHE A 206 -25.44 22.93 17.49
N ALA A 207 -25.63 23.43 16.26
CA ALA A 207 -26.94 23.72 15.69
C ALA A 207 -27.81 22.45 15.68
N SER A 208 -27.30 21.35 15.11
CA SER A 208 -28.02 20.07 15.07
C SER A 208 -28.20 19.41 16.44
N ARG A 209 -27.18 19.44 17.32
CA ARG A 209 -27.29 18.83 18.67
C ARG A 209 -28.31 19.57 19.55
N LEU A 210 -28.35 20.89 19.48
CA LEU A 210 -29.20 21.74 20.32
C LEU A 210 -30.54 22.10 19.65
N GLN A 211 -30.70 21.77 18.37
CA GLN A 211 -31.82 22.22 17.52
C GLN A 211 -31.95 23.75 17.50
N PHE A 212 -30.81 24.43 17.35
CA PHE A 212 -30.72 25.90 17.29
C PHE A 212 -30.45 26.33 15.84
N THR A 213 -30.87 27.55 15.49
CA THR A 213 -30.62 28.12 14.18
C THR A 213 -29.29 28.87 14.15
N ILE A 214 -28.55 28.81 13.05
CA ILE A 214 -27.31 29.59 12.89
C ILE A 214 -27.69 31.01 12.48
N ASP A 215 -27.09 32.01 13.15
CA ASP A 215 -27.28 33.44 12.83
C ASP A 215 -27.02 33.72 11.33
N ALA A 216 -27.82 34.60 10.72
CA ALA A 216 -27.76 34.86 9.29
C ALA A 216 -26.38 35.36 8.81
N SER A 217 -25.72 36.22 9.60
CA SER A 217 -24.39 36.73 9.26
C SER A 217 -23.33 35.63 9.39
N THR A 218 -23.40 34.84 10.46
CA THR A 218 -22.52 33.68 10.67
C THR A 218 -22.69 32.66 9.54
N ARG A 219 -23.93 32.35 9.17
CA ARG A 219 -24.29 31.42 8.10
C ARG A 219 -23.73 31.84 6.75
N GLN A 220 -23.79 33.13 6.43
CA GLN A 220 -23.24 33.68 5.19
C GLN A 220 -21.73 33.42 5.07
N PHE A 221 -20.96 33.71 6.12
CA PHE A 221 -19.51 33.52 6.10
C PHE A 221 -19.06 32.07 6.20
N MET A 222 -19.88 31.18 6.79
CA MET A 222 -19.61 29.73 6.76
C MET A 222 -19.59 29.17 5.33
N ALA A 223 -20.37 29.77 4.42
CA ALA A 223 -20.42 29.40 3.01
C ALA A 223 -19.44 30.20 2.13
N ASP A 224 -18.62 31.09 2.71
CA ASP A 224 -17.64 31.87 1.94
C ASP A 224 -16.55 30.97 1.35
N PRO A 225 -16.21 31.10 0.04
CA PRO A 225 -15.21 30.26 -0.60
C PRO A 225 -13.84 30.27 0.09
N SER A 226 -13.43 31.39 0.69
CA SER A 226 -12.15 31.52 1.39
C SER A 226 -12.15 30.72 2.69
N VAL A 227 -13.28 30.71 3.40
CA VAL A 227 -13.48 29.93 4.63
C VAL A 227 -13.52 28.43 4.31
N LEU A 228 -14.24 28.04 3.25
CA LEU A 228 -14.28 26.65 2.79
C LEU A 228 -12.89 26.13 2.40
N GLU A 229 -12.12 26.95 1.69
CA GLU A 229 -10.74 26.61 1.30
C GLU A 229 -9.81 26.54 2.53
N ALA A 230 -9.96 27.45 3.48
CA ALA A 230 -9.22 27.41 4.74
C ALA A 230 -9.57 26.14 5.55
N LEU A 231 -10.84 25.76 5.61
CA LEU A 231 -11.29 24.51 6.23
C LEU A 231 -10.69 23.30 5.53
N ARG A 232 -10.59 23.30 4.20
CA ARG A 232 -10.03 22.21 3.41
C ARG A 232 -8.51 22.07 3.60
N ILE A 233 -7.76 23.17 3.63
CA ILE A 233 -6.29 23.16 3.64
C ILE A 233 -5.71 23.20 5.06
N LYS A 234 -6.18 24.10 5.92
CA LYS A 234 -5.53 24.40 7.22
C LYS A 234 -5.83 23.37 8.30
N ILE A 235 -6.94 22.64 8.20
CA ILE A 235 -7.40 21.69 9.22
C ILE A 235 -6.99 20.26 8.88
N SER A 236 -6.49 19.54 9.90
CA SER A 236 -6.16 18.12 9.75
C SER A 236 -7.43 17.27 9.67
N ARG A 237 -7.38 16.22 8.86
CA ARG A 237 -8.55 15.41 8.50
C ARG A 237 -9.06 14.57 9.67
N GLU A 238 -8.19 14.25 10.62
CA GLU A 238 -8.53 13.59 11.88
C GLU A 238 -9.46 14.49 12.73
N ARG A 239 -9.22 15.80 12.77
CA ARG A 239 -10.08 16.74 13.51
C ARG A 239 -11.46 16.87 12.84
N VAL A 240 -11.52 16.83 11.50
CA VAL A 240 -12.77 16.78 10.75
C VAL A 240 -13.54 15.50 11.07
N GLY A 241 -12.86 14.35 11.06
CA GLY A 241 -13.42 13.04 11.42
C GLY A 241 -14.05 13.02 12.81
N VAL A 242 -13.38 13.60 13.82
CA VAL A 242 -13.91 13.68 15.20
C VAL A 242 -15.21 14.51 15.28
N GLU A 243 -15.27 15.65 14.60
CA GLU A 243 -16.50 16.46 14.60
C GLU A 243 -17.63 15.74 13.82
N LEU A 244 -17.30 15.10 12.69
CA LEU A 244 -18.25 14.29 11.93
C LEU A 244 -18.78 13.10 12.74
N GLU A 245 -17.92 12.38 13.44
CA GLU A 245 -18.32 11.27 14.30
C GLU A 245 -19.33 11.72 15.36
N LYS A 246 -19.05 12.85 16.03
CA LYS A 246 -19.97 13.42 17.03
C LYS A 246 -21.30 13.88 16.44
N MET A 247 -21.31 14.35 15.19
CA MET A 247 -22.55 14.69 14.47
C MET A 247 -23.37 13.44 14.15
N LEU A 248 -22.74 12.41 13.58
CA LEU A 248 -23.43 11.21 13.10
C LEU A 248 -23.84 10.23 14.21
N LYS A 249 -23.19 10.28 15.38
CA LYS A 249 -23.63 9.59 16.61
C LYS A 249 -24.62 10.42 17.43
N GLY A 250 -24.86 11.69 17.06
CA GLY A 250 -25.74 12.60 17.76
C GLY A 250 -27.22 12.26 17.59
N ALA A 251 -28.09 13.06 18.21
CA ALA A 251 -29.54 12.85 18.16
C ALA A 251 -30.17 13.22 16.80
N HIS A 252 -29.56 14.14 16.04
CA HIS A 252 -30.10 14.67 14.78
C HIS A 252 -29.09 14.62 13.62
N PRO A 253 -28.61 13.42 13.23
CA PRO A 253 -27.61 13.26 12.18
C PRO A 253 -28.11 13.70 10.79
N CYS A 254 -29.41 13.54 10.50
CA CYS A 254 -30.02 14.04 9.26
C CYS A 254 -29.88 15.56 9.13
N GLU A 255 -30.15 16.30 10.22
CA GLU A 255 -30.02 17.76 10.24
C GLU A 255 -28.56 18.20 10.11
N SER A 256 -27.61 17.46 10.71
CA SER A 256 -26.19 17.73 10.53
C SER A 256 -25.76 17.62 9.06
N LEU A 257 -26.18 16.54 8.36
CA LEU A 257 -25.88 16.36 6.93
C LEU A 257 -26.58 17.42 6.06
N GLN A 258 -27.83 17.77 6.38
CA GLN A 258 -28.56 18.84 5.71
C GLN A 258 -27.85 20.20 5.85
N LEU A 259 -27.35 20.54 7.03
CA LEU A 259 -26.59 21.78 7.23
C LEU A 259 -25.26 21.76 6.46
N ILE A 260 -24.57 20.61 6.38
CA ILE A 260 -23.36 20.47 5.55
C ILE A 260 -23.68 20.73 4.07
N ASP A 261 -24.80 20.20 3.60
CA ASP A 261 -25.29 20.36 2.22
C ASP A 261 -25.64 21.83 1.91
N GLU A 262 -26.50 22.44 2.73
CA GLU A 262 -26.97 23.82 2.55
C GLU A 262 -25.85 24.86 2.64
N LEU A 263 -24.78 24.57 3.38
CA LEU A 263 -23.60 25.44 3.52
C LEU A 263 -22.52 25.18 2.46
N GLY A 264 -22.70 24.21 1.57
CA GLY A 264 -21.70 23.86 0.56
C GLY A 264 -20.43 23.21 1.13
N LEU A 265 -20.51 22.63 2.33
CA LEU A 265 -19.37 22.07 3.06
C LEU A 265 -18.95 20.66 2.56
N TYR A 266 -19.72 20.06 1.65
CA TYR A 266 -19.48 18.70 1.18
C TYR A 266 -18.06 18.51 0.65
N SER A 267 -17.59 19.42 -0.21
CA SER A 267 -16.26 19.35 -0.81
C SER A 267 -15.14 19.51 0.23
N ALA A 268 -15.38 20.29 1.29
CA ALA A 268 -14.40 20.52 2.35
C ALA A 268 -14.28 19.33 3.33
N VAL A 269 -15.32 18.50 3.45
CA VAL A 269 -15.40 17.38 4.40
C VAL A 269 -15.16 16.03 3.74
N PHE A 270 -15.81 15.76 2.60
CA PHE A 270 -15.86 14.43 2.00
C PHE A 270 -14.93 14.31 0.79
N THR A 271 -13.85 15.09 0.67
CA THR A 271 -12.91 14.99 -0.46
C THR A 271 -11.46 15.05 0.01
N ASP A 272 -10.56 14.45 -0.78
CA ASP A 272 -9.13 14.48 -0.52
C ASP A 272 -8.56 15.90 -0.74
N PRO A 273 -8.06 16.59 0.30
CA PRO A 273 -7.53 17.94 0.16
C PRO A 273 -6.23 18.01 -0.65
N ALA A 274 -5.47 16.91 -0.75
CA ALA A 274 -4.17 16.86 -1.42
C ALA A 274 -4.27 16.70 -2.95
N ARG A 275 -5.40 16.23 -3.47
CA ARG A 275 -5.62 16.01 -4.90
C ARG A 275 -6.39 17.16 -5.54
N LYS A 276 -5.68 18.08 -6.20
CA LYS A 276 -6.27 19.22 -6.92
C LYS A 276 -7.11 18.85 -8.16
N SER A 277 -7.00 17.62 -8.68
CA SER A 277 -7.68 17.15 -9.89
C SER A 277 -8.38 15.81 -9.63
N MET A 278 -9.41 15.82 -8.80
CA MET A 278 -10.28 14.66 -8.58
C MET A 278 -11.66 14.96 -9.13
N ALA A 279 -12.35 13.95 -9.67
CA ALA A 279 -13.72 14.09 -10.12
C ALA A 279 -14.61 14.53 -8.95
N THR A 280 -15.37 15.60 -9.11
CA THR A 280 -16.33 16.07 -8.10
C THR A 280 -17.62 15.27 -8.23
N PRO A 281 -18.12 14.64 -7.15
CA PRO A 281 -19.41 13.96 -7.20
C PRO A 281 -20.54 14.97 -7.41
N ASP A 282 -21.59 14.55 -8.10
CA ASP A 282 -22.83 15.32 -8.18
C ASP A 282 -23.59 15.18 -6.84
N ILE A 283 -23.77 16.30 -6.16
CA ILE A 283 -24.44 16.38 -4.86
C ILE A 283 -25.90 16.84 -4.98
N SER A 284 -26.40 17.16 -6.19
CA SER A 284 -27.75 17.71 -6.40
C SER A 284 -28.87 16.83 -5.82
N LYS A 285 -28.67 15.50 -5.83
CA LYS A 285 -29.60 14.51 -5.30
C LYS A 285 -29.19 13.94 -3.93
N TRP A 286 -28.12 14.44 -3.31
CA TRP A 286 -27.68 13.99 -1.99
C TRP A 286 -28.76 14.08 -0.89
N PRO A 287 -29.64 15.11 -0.86
CA PRO A 287 -30.79 15.15 0.03
C PRO A 287 -31.66 13.91 0.06
N ILE A 288 -31.77 13.23 -1.08
CA ILE A 288 -32.62 12.06 -1.21
C ILE A 288 -32.07 10.92 -0.33
N ALA A 289 -30.75 10.71 -0.33
CA ALA A 289 -30.13 9.63 0.43
C ALA A 289 -30.27 9.82 1.96
N TYR A 290 -29.89 10.98 2.50
CA TYR A 290 -29.94 11.15 3.96
C TYR A 290 -31.37 11.27 4.50
N LYS A 291 -32.32 11.83 3.72
CA LYS A 291 -33.76 11.84 4.09
C LYS A 291 -34.41 10.46 3.96
N CYS A 292 -33.98 9.67 2.98
CA CYS A 292 -34.39 8.26 2.85
C CYS A 292 -33.99 7.47 4.10
N LEU A 293 -32.72 7.58 4.50
CA LEU A 293 -32.22 6.92 5.70
C LEU A 293 -32.96 7.39 6.97
N ASP A 294 -33.15 8.70 7.12
CA ASP A 294 -33.88 9.28 8.26
C ASP A 294 -35.26 8.65 8.41
N LYS A 295 -36.00 8.53 7.30
CA LYS A 295 -37.33 7.93 7.28
C LYS A 295 -37.32 6.43 7.61
N LEU A 296 -36.34 5.69 7.07
CA LEU A 296 -36.18 4.26 7.37
C LEU A 296 -35.87 4.00 8.85
N ILE A 297 -35.13 4.90 9.50
CA ILE A 297 -34.77 4.79 10.93
C ILE A 297 -35.91 5.25 11.85
N GLN A 298 -36.63 6.33 11.51
CA GLN A 298 -37.67 6.92 12.37
C GLN A 298 -38.97 6.09 12.44
N HIS A 299 -39.25 5.24 11.44
CA HIS A 299 -40.45 4.39 11.41
C HIS A 299 -40.14 2.88 11.36
N PRO A 300 -39.51 2.31 12.40
CA PRO A 300 -39.17 0.89 12.45
C PRO A 300 -40.40 0.08 12.87
N ALA A 301 -41.23 -0.32 11.92
CA ALA A 301 -42.19 -1.41 12.16
C ALA A 301 -41.45 -2.76 12.13
N PRO A 302 -41.81 -3.75 12.96
CA PRO A 302 -41.25 -5.10 12.86
C PRO A 302 -41.39 -5.65 11.43
N GLY A 303 -40.27 -6.02 10.82
CA GLY A 303 -40.21 -6.49 9.43
C GLY A 303 -40.06 -5.39 8.37
N SER A 304 -40.03 -4.10 8.73
CA SER A 304 -39.73 -3.04 7.78
C SER A 304 -38.28 -3.08 7.31
N VAL A 305 -38.00 -2.53 6.12
CA VAL A 305 -36.65 -2.44 5.54
C VAL A 305 -35.61 -1.90 6.54
N GLY A 306 -35.91 -0.79 7.23
CA GLY A 306 -35.01 -0.18 8.22
C GLY A 306 -34.72 -1.13 9.40
N HIS A 307 -35.76 -1.75 9.95
CA HIS A 307 -35.64 -2.69 11.07
C HIS A 307 -34.89 -3.99 10.69
N LEU A 308 -35.05 -4.46 9.46
CA LEU A 308 -34.38 -5.66 8.97
C LEU A 308 -32.87 -5.45 8.71
N LEU A 309 -32.49 -4.23 8.30
CA LEU A 309 -31.13 -3.92 7.86
C LEU A 309 -30.26 -3.24 8.92
N ILE A 310 -30.84 -2.54 9.90
CA ILE A 310 -30.13 -1.80 10.94
C ILE A 310 -30.51 -2.37 12.31
N LYS A 311 -29.57 -3.05 12.98
CA LYS A 311 -29.85 -3.79 14.22
C LYS A 311 -29.66 -2.98 15.49
N ASP A 312 -28.64 -2.13 15.53
CA ASP A 312 -28.21 -1.42 16.72
C ASP A 312 -27.70 0.00 16.41
N THR A 313 -27.35 0.72 17.47
CA THR A 313 -26.86 2.11 17.40
C THR A 313 -25.53 2.24 16.68
N ASP A 314 -24.68 1.22 16.70
CA ASP A 314 -23.41 1.24 15.99
C ASP A 314 -23.66 1.08 14.49
N GLU A 315 -24.50 0.13 14.07
CA GLU A 315 -24.93 -0.01 12.67
C GLU A 315 -25.65 1.24 12.15
N ALA A 316 -26.40 1.95 13.00
CA ALA A 316 -26.98 3.24 12.64
C ALA A 316 -25.90 4.30 12.33
N TYR A 317 -24.81 4.36 13.11
CA TYR A 317 -23.67 5.22 12.80
C TYR A 317 -23.01 4.85 11.45
N TYR A 318 -22.83 3.57 11.15
CA TYR A 318 -22.34 3.13 9.85
C TYR A 318 -23.29 3.51 8.70
N ALA A 319 -24.60 3.36 8.91
CA ALA A 319 -25.62 3.75 7.95
C ALA A 319 -25.55 5.25 7.61
N TRP A 320 -25.41 6.12 8.63
CA TRP A 320 -25.27 7.55 8.42
C TRP A 320 -23.99 7.93 7.66
N ASN A 321 -22.88 7.24 7.92
CA ASN A 321 -21.67 7.41 7.12
C ASN A 321 -21.87 6.97 5.67
N LEU A 322 -22.58 5.86 5.43
CA LEU A 322 -22.92 5.40 4.09
C LEU A 322 -23.78 6.44 3.34
N ALA A 323 -24.78 7.03 4.01
CA ALA A 323 -25.56 8.14 3.46
C ALA A 323 -24.70 9.37 3.16
N ALA A 324 -23.76 9.71 4.05
CA ALA A 324 -22.86 10.85 3.89
C ALA A 324 -21.97 10.74 2.64
N VAL A 325 -21.47 9.54 2.33
CA VAL A 325 -20.59 9.30 1.18
C VAL A 325 -21.32 8.85 -0.10
N CYS A 326 -22.65 8.76 -0.09
CA CYS A 326 -23.44 8.29 -1.24
C CYS A 326 -23.11 9.01 -2.58
N PRO A 327 -22.91 10.34 -2.64
CA PRO A 327 -22.58 11.00 -3.90
C PRO A 327 -21.30 10.47 -4.56
N TRP A 328 -20.33 9.99 -3.77
CA TRP A 328 -19.12 9.37 -4.28
C TRP A 328 -19.31 7.94 -4.82
N MET A 329 -20.44 7.28 -4.51
CA MET A 329 -20.72 5.91 -4.96
C MET A 329 -20.96 5.81 -6.48
N ASN A 330 -21.37 6.91 -7.10
CA ASN A 330 -21.57 7.01 -8.55
C ASN A 330 -20.36 7.56 -9.30
N VAL A 331 -19.29 7.92 -8.58
CA VAL A 331 -18.02 8.31 -9.19
C VAL A 331 -17.23 7.06 -9.55
N HIS A 332 -16.80 7.00 -10.80
CA HIS A 332 -15.91 5.97 -11.31
C HIS A 332 -14.58 6.61 -11.68
N ASP A 333 -13.47 5.97 -11.30
CA ASP A 333 -12.17 6.40 -11.80
C ASP A 333 -12.07 6.12 -13.31
N PRO A 334 -11.38 6.98 -14.06
CA PRO A 334 -11.08 6.68 -15.45
C PRO A 334 -10.30 5.35 -15.53
N PRO A 335 -10.55 4.52 -16.55
CA PRO A 335 -9.90 3.22 -16.69
C PRO A 335 -8.37 3.42 -16.72
N ASN A 336 -7.70 2.96 -15.65
CA ASN A 336 -6.25 3.04 -15.52
C ASN A 336 -5.67 1.62 -15.52
N PRO A 337 -4.99 1.21 -16.61
CA PRO A 337 -4.44 -0.14 -16.74
C PRO A 337 -3.33 -0.46 -15.73
N LYS A 338 -2.81 0.52 -14.97
CA LYS A 338 -1.81 0.31 -13.91
C LYS A 338 -2.41 0.11 -12.52
N ARG A 339 -3.72 0.23 -12.35
CA ARG A 339 -4.35 0.15 -11.03
C ARG A 339 -4.56 -1.32 -10.63
N LYS A 340 -3.96 -1.73 -9.51
CA LYS A 340 -4.15 -3.06 -8.91
C LYS A 340 -5.65 -3.34 -8.68
N ALA A 341 -6.12 -4.57 -8.94
CA ALA A 341 -7.53 -4.96 -8.74
C ALA A 341 -8.07 -4.71 -7.32
N ASN A 342 -7.19 -4.76 -6.31
CA ASN A 342 -7.56 -4.51 -4.91
C ASN A 342 -7.51 -3.04 -4.49
N ALA A 343 -7.24 -2.11 -5.41
CA ALA A 343 -7.20 -0.69 -5.08
C ALA A 343 -8.54 -0.21 -4.48
N PRO A 344 -8.49 0.69 -3.48
CA PRO A 344 -9.71 1.25 -2.89
C PRO A 344 -10.46 2.09 -3.92
N PRO A 345 -11.79 1.97 -4.04
CA PRO A 345 -12.61 2.78 -4.96
C PRO A 345 -12.58 4.27 -4.58
N PRO A 346 -12.99 5.19 -5.48
CA PRO A 346 -13.01 6.64 -5.20
C PRO A 346 -13.65 6.99 -3.86
N VAL A 347 -14.81 6.40 -3.57
CA VAL A 347 -15.54 6.62 -2.31
C VAL A 347 -14.76 6.21 -1.07
N ALA A 348 -13.97 5.14 -1.15
CA ALA A 348 -13.14 4.69 -0.04
C ALA A 348 -11.92 5.61 0.16
N VAL A 349 -11.34 6.12 -0.94
CA VAL A 349 -10.28 7.13 -0.89
C VAL A 349 -10.82 8.44 -0.31
N ALA A 350 -11.99 8.89 -0.74
CA ALA A 350 -12.65 10.08 -0.23
C ALA A 350 -12.94 9.97 1.27
N ALA A 351 -13.41 8.81 1.76
CA ALA A 351 -13.63 8.60 3.18
C ALA A 351 -12.32 8.57 3.99
N ARG A 352 -11.28 7.90 3.46
CA ARG A 352 -9.97 7.79 4.11
C ARG A 352 -9.26 9.13 4.17
N GLU A 353 -9.21 9.89 3.09
CA GLU A 353 -8.44 11.14 3.03
C GLU A 353 -9.28 12.36 3.41
N GLY A 354 -10.61 12.33 3.23
CA GLY A 354 -11.48 13.46 3.56
C GLY A 354 -11.73 13.64 5.06
N PHE A 355 -11.96 12.55 5.79
CA PHE A 355 -12.25 12.62 7.23
C PHE A 355 -11.59 11.51 8.07
N LYS A 356 -10.61 10.78 7.51
CA LYS A 356 -9.85 9.72 8.20
C LYS A 356 -10.76 8.67 8.84
N ALA A 357 -11.68 8.16 8.03
CA ALA A 357 -12.59 7.08 8.41
C ALA A 357 -11.84 5.87 9.03
N PRO A 358 -12.38 5.21 10.08
CA PRO A 358 -11.82 3.98 10.61
C PRO A 358 -11.78 2.85 9.56
N ASN A 359 -10.78 1.97 9.64
CA ASN A 359 -10.59 0.86 8.67
C ASN A 359 -11.87 0.04 8.46
N LYS A 360 -12.56 -0.35 9.54
CA LYS A 360 -13.82 -1.10 9.47
C LYS A 360 -14.91 -0.39 8.64
N LEU A 361 -14.98 0.95 8.74
CA LEU A 361 -15.91 1.76 7.95
C LEU A 361 -15.46 1.81 6.47
N ILE A 362 -14.17 2.00 6.21
CA ILE A 362 -13.61 1.99 4.85
C ILE A 362 -13.88 0.66 4.15
N ASP A 363 -13.72 -0.45 4.85
CA ASP A 363 -13.94 -1.79 4.31
C ASP A 363 -15.44 -2.03 4.02
N THR A 364 -16.33 -1.56 4.89
CA THR A 364 -17.79 -1.59 4.67
C THR A 364 -18.19 -0.74 3.45
N ILE A 365 -17.64 0.46 3.32
CA ILE A 365 -17.85 1.35 2.15
C ILE A 365 -17.34 0.68 0.86
N THR A 366 -16.16 0.05 0.93
CA THR A 366 -15.53 -0.61 -0.23
C THR A 366 -16.35 -1.83 -0.68
N ALA A 367 -16.80 -2.66 0.26
CA ALA A 367 -17.66 -3.80 -0.03
C ALA A 367 -19.00 -3.36 -0.62
N SER A 368 -19.62 -2.32 -0.04
CA SER A 368 -20.87 -1.73 -0.56
C SER A 368 -20.72 -1.26 -2.01
N TYR A 369 -19.63 -0.57 -2.34
CA TYR A 369 -19.35 -0.14 -3.71
C TYR A 369 -19.18 -1.32 -4.69
N ARG A 370 -18.39 -2.34 -4.32
CA ARG A 370 -18.05 -3.47 -5.20
C ARG A 370 -19.24 -4.41 -5.45
N ASN A 371 -20.06 -4.65 -4.43
CA ASN A 371 -21.17 -5.60 -4.50
C ASN A 371 -22.49 -4.98 -4.97
N ARG A 372 -22.59 -3.63 -5.03
CA ARG A 372 -23.83 -2.90 -5.39
C ARG A 372 -24.50 -3.42 -6.65
N ASN A 373 -23.75 -3.58 -7.74
CA ASN A 373 -24.30 -4.02 -9.02
C ASN A 373 -24.91 -5.43 -8.95
N GLU A 374 -24.28 -6.34 -8.20
CA GLU A 374 -24.79 -7.69 -7.99
C GLU A 374 -26.08 -7.68 -7.16
N ILE A 375 -26.11 -6.89 -6.08
CA ILE A 375 -27.31 -6.69 -5.23
C ILE A 375 -28.48 -6.14 -6.07
N LEU A 376 -28.26 -5.06 -6.83
CA LEU A 376 -29.30 -4.47 -7.69
C LEU A 376 -29.78 -5.45 -8.77
N SER A 377 -28.87 -6.26 -9.34
CA SER A 377 -29.24 -7.27 -10.33
C SER A 377 -30.16 -8.36 -9.75
N LEU A 378 -29.90 -8.81 -8.52
CA LEU A 378 -30.72 -9.80 -7.82
C LEU A 378 -32.06 -9.21 -7.37
N LYS A 379 -32.08 -7.97 -6.87
CA LYS A 379 -33.33 -7.24 -6.58
C LYS A 379 -34.20 -7.13 -7.82
N LYS A 380 -33.63 -6.69 -8.95
CA LYS A 380 -34.35 -6.60 -10.22
C LYS A 380 -34.86 -7.95 -10.72
N ALA A 381 -34.09 -9.02 -10.57
CA ALA A 381 -34.50 -10.38 -10.93
C ALA A 381 -35.71 -10.85 -10.11
N VAL A 382 -35.75 -10.54 -8.81
CA VAL A 382 -36.90 -10.85 -7.92
C VAL A 382 -38.12 -10.01 -8.28
N CYS A 383 -37.93 -8.70 -8.53
CA CYS A 383 -39.04 -7.83 -8.95
C CYS A 383 -39.67 -8.33 -10.27
N ASN A 384 -38.84 -8.74 -11.23
CA ASN A 384 -39.24 -9.20 -12.56
C ASN A 384 -39.59 -10.70 -12.66
N GLN A 385 -39.55 -11.45 -11.55
CA GLN A 385 -39.83 -12.88 -11.52
C GLN A 385 -38.98 -13.72 -12.49
N ALA A 386 -37.65 -13.53 -12.49
CA ALA A 386 -36.75 -14.32 -13.33
C ALA A 386 -36.84 -15.84 -13.04
N THR A 387 -36.45 -16.67 -14.00
CA THR A 387 -36.58 -18.14 -13.90
C THR A 387 -35.79 -18.76 -12.75
N PHE A 388 -34.68 -18.13 -12.35
CA PHE A 388 -33.76 -18.62 -11.32
C PHE A 388 -34.05 -18.06 -9.91
N ILE A 389 -35.16 -17.33 -9.69
CA ILE A 389 -35.43 -16.70 -8.38
C ILE A 389 -35.60 -17.72 -7.24
N ASN A 390 -35.87 -18.99 -7.55
CA ASN A 390 -36.01 -20.06 -6.56
C ASN A 390 -34.69 -20.83 -6.30
N GLU A 391 -33.59 -20.49 -6.97
CA GLU A 391 -32.27 -21.10 -6.76
C GLU A 391 -31.68 -20.62 -5.43
N ARG A 392 -31.87 -21.39 -4.35
CA ARG A 392 -31.38 -21.05 -2.99
C ARG A 392 -29.87 -20.81 -2.94
N ASP A 393 -29.09 -21.62 -3.64
CA ASP A 393 -27.63 -21.51 -3.67
C ASP A 393 -27.15 -20.21 -4.31
N ARG A 394 -27.84 -19.72 -5.34
CA ARG A 394 -27.48 -18.46 -5.99
C ARG A 394 -27.56 -17.29 -5.02
N PHE A 395 -28.70 -17.15 -4.32
CA PHE A 395 -28.89 -16.07 -3.35
C PHE A 395 -28.05 -16.29 -2.09
N GLY A 396 -28.00 -17.53 -1.58
CA GLY A 396 -27.22 -17.87 -0.38
C GLY A 396 -25.72 -17.64 -0.58
N MET A 397 -25.15 -18.08 -1.71
CA MET A 397 -23.73 -17.84 -2.01
C MET A 397 -23.43 -16.36 -2.25
N ALA A 398 -24.34 -15.61 -2.87
CA ALA A 398 -24.20 -14.16 -3.03
C ALA A 398 -24.16 -13.45 -1.66
N ILE A 399 -25.11 -13.76 -0.77
CA ILE A 399 -25.14 -13.18 0.59
C ILE A 399 -23.86 -13.57 1.37
N ARG A 400 -23.41 -14.84 1.28
CA ARG A 400 -22.16 -15.28 1.91
C ARG A 400 -20.92 -14.57 1.38
N LYS A 401 -20.91 -14.21 0.09
CA LYS A 401 -19.83 -13.44 -0.53
C LYS A 401 -19.85 -11.98 -0.06
N TRP A 402 -21.04 -11.41 0.12
CA TRP A 402 -21.17 -10.04 0.61
C TRP A 402 -20.85 -9.94 2.10
N ASP A 403 -21.21 -10.94 2.89
CA ASP A 403 -20.95 -11.00 4.33
C ASP A 403 -19.47 -11.36 4.58
N THR A 404 -18.66 -10.32 4.77
CA THR A 404 -17.23 -10.46 5.03
C THR A 404 -16.96 -10.28 6.52
N GLN A 405 -15.81 -10.75 7.02
CA GLN A 405 -15.42 -10.57 8.42
C GLN A 405 -15.41 -9.10 8.89
N VAL A 406 -15.40 -8.15 7.95
CA VAL A 406 -15.23 -6.73 8.24
C VAL A 406 -16.53 -5.91 8.13
N GLY A 407 -17.54 -6.39 7.39
CA GLY A 407 -18.78 -5.64 7.16
C GLY A 407 -20.00 -6.52 6.90
N SER A 408 -21.14 -6.12 7.49
CA SER A 408 -22.44 -6.79 7.38
C SER A 408 -23.02 -6.63 5.97
N TRP A 409 -23.45 -7.74 5.34
CA TRP A 409 -24.13 -7.69 4.04
C TRP A 409 -25.37 -6.78 4.05
N ARG A 410 -26.01 -6.63 5.22
CA ARG A 410 -27.21 -5.79 5.42
C ARG A 410 -26.93 -4.31 5.16
N LEU A 411 -25.79 -3.80 5.64
CA LEU A 411 -25.38 -2.42 5.41
C LEU A 411 -25.04 -2.16 3.94
N GLN A 412 -24.57 -3.19 3.22
CA GLN A 412 -24.32 -3.09 1.77
C GLN A 412 -25.62 -2.99 0.98
N VAL A 413 -26.64 -3.77 1.37
CA VAL A 413 -27.99 -3.65 0.81
C VAL A 413 -28.61 -2.29 1.14
N LEU A 414 -28.44 -1.81 2.37
CA LEU A 414 -28.87 -0.46 2.76
C LEU A 414 -28.20 0.60 1.87
N ASN A 415 -26.89 0.54 1.65
CA ASN A 415 -26.22 1.48 0.75
C ASN A 415 -26.74 1.39 -0.69
N ALA A 416 -27.05 0.18 -1.19
CA ALA A 416 -27.67 0.02 -2.50
C ALA A 416 -29.04 0.70 -2.58
N ILE A 417 -29.86 0.65 -1.52
CA ILE A 417 -31.12 1.39 -1.41
C ILE A 417 -30.87 2.90 -1.50
N LEU A 418 -29.91 3.42 -0.72
CA LEU A 418 -29.62 4.85 -0.69
C LEU A 418 -29.14 5.38 -2.05
N VAL A 419 -28.24 4.65 -2.73
CA VAL A 419 -27.75 5.02 -4.06
C VAL A 419 -28.85 4.90 -5.12
N GLU A 420 -29.62 3.80 -5.13
CA GLU A 420 -30.73 3.63 -6.09
C GLU A 420 -31.82 4.70 -5.88
N SER A 421 -32.04 5.15 -4.63
CA SER A 421 -32.97 6.24 -4.36
C SER A 421 -32.53 7.56 -5.01
N MET A 422 -31.23 7.87 -4.99
CA MET A 422 -30.68 9.04 -5.69
C MET A 422 -30.80 8.90 -7.20
N ASP A 423 -30.62 7.69 -7.74
CA ASP A 423 -30.66 7.46 -9.18
C ASP A 423 -32.09 7.55 -9.75
N ASN A 424 -33.08 7.01 -9.01
CA ASN A 424 -34.45 6.82 -9.52
C ASN A 424 -35.46 7.87 -9.06
N LEU A 425 -35.20 8.62 -7.98
CA LEU A 425 -36.12 9.64 -7.47
C LEU A 425 -35.59 11.04 -7.79
N ASP A 426 -36.50 11.99 -7.97
CA ASP A 426 -36.16 13.41 -8.18
C ASP A 426 -36.14 14.20 -6.87
N GLN A 427 -36.96 13.82 -5.89
CA GLN A 427 -36.98 14.44 -4.56
C GLN A 427 -37.47 13.45 -3.49
N TRP A 428 -37.01 13.65 -2.26
CA TRP A 428 -37.55 12.96 -1.09
C TRP A 428 -38.46 13.90 -0.30
N SER A 429 -39.77 13.79 -0.53
CA SER A 429 -40.79 14.56 0.19
C SER A 429 -40.99 14.01 1.62
N PRO A 430 -41.26 14.89 2.62
CA PRO A 430 -41.68 14.46 3.95
C PRO A 430 -42.98 13.67 3.93
N ASN A 431 -43.92 14.09 3.07
CA ASN A 431 -45.17 13.37 2.82
C ASN A 431 -44.91 12.25 1.82
N ASP A 432 -45.30 11.01 2.15
CA ASP A 432 -45.13 9.84 1.29
C ASP A 432 -45.77 10.06 -0.09
N THR A 433 -44.93 10.18 -1.11
CA THR A 433 -45.39 10.13 -2.48
C THR A 433 -45.64 8.69 -2.89
N LYS A 434 -46.45 8.51 -3.93
CA LYS A 434 -46.69 7.19 -4.53
C LYS A 434 -45.38 6.54 -4.98
N GLU A 435 -44.48 7.31 -5.59
CA GLU A 435 -43.17 6.84 -6.07
C GLU A 435 -42.26 6.38 -4.91
N GLN A 436 -42.20 7.12 -3.80
CA GLN A 436 -41.45 6.70 -2.61
C GLN A 436 -42.00 5.40 -2.02
N THR A 437 -43.33 5.29 -1.95
CA THR A 437 -44.00 4.11 -1.40
C THR A 437 -43.74 2.88 -2.28
N GLU A 438 -43.83 3.02 -3.60
CA GLU A 438 -43.53 1.96 -4.56
C GLU A 438 -42.05 1.55 -4.51
N PHE A 439 -41.13 2.51 -4.43
CA PHE A 439 -39.70 2.26 -4.29
C PHE A 439 -39.36 1.41 -3.05
N VAL A 440 -39.88 1.80 -1.87
CA VAL A 440 -39.67 1.05 -0.63
C VAL A 440 -40.33 -0.34 -0.71
N ALA A 441 -41.51 -0.44 -1.34
CA ALA A 441 -42.20 -1.72 -1.51
C ALA A 441 -41.43 -2.72 -2.38
N GLU A 442 -40.73 -2.27 -3.41
CA GLU A 442 -39.87 -3.15 -4.23
C GLU A 442 -38.70 -3.74 -3.42
N TRP A 443 -38.07 -2.92 -2.57
CA TRP A 443 -37.01 -3.39 -1.68
C TRP A 443 -37.55 -4.32 -0.60
N GLN A 444 -38.71 -4.02 -0.03
CA GLN A 444 -39.39 -4.91 0.90
C GLN A 444 -39.65 -6.28 0.25
N LYS A 445 -40.17 -6.31 -0.98
CA LYS A 445 -40.39 -7.55 -1.75
C LYS A 445 -39.11 -8.36 -1.94
N PHE A 446 -37.98 -7.70 -2.19
CA PHE A 446 -36.69 -8.37 -2.29
C PHE A 446 -36.26 -9.00 -0.96
N LEU A 447 -36.33 -8.25 0.14
CA LEU A 447 -35.97 -8.76 1.47
C LEU A 447 -36.89 -9.92 1.91
N ASP A 448 -38.20 -9.78 1.70
CA ASP A 448 -39.19 -10.82 1.99
C ASP A 448 -38.90 -12.11 1.20
N HIS A 449 -38.43 -11.98 -0.05
CA HIS A 449 -38.03 -13.13 -0.86
C HIS A 449 -36.80 -13.84 -0.30
N LEU A 450 -35.80 -13.10 0.20
CA LEU A 450 -34.63 -13.69 0.86
C LEU A 450 -35.02 -14.46 2.13
N VAL A 451 -35.96 -13.92 2.91
CA VAL A 451 -36.52 -14.62 4.08
C VAL A 451 -37.27 -15.87 3.65
N LYS A 452 -38.11 -15.79 2.60
CA LYS A 452 -38.86 -16.92 2.06
C LYS A 452 -37.97 -18.05 1.52
N LEU A 453 -36.85 -17.71 0.92
CA LEU A 453 -35.85 -18.69 0.45
C LEU A 453 -35.02 -19.29 1.58
N ASP A 454 -35.19 -18.84 2.83
CA ASP A 454 -34.41 -19.29 3.98
C ASP A 454 -32.89 -19.16 3.71
N VAL A 455 -32.49 -18.00 3.18
CA VAL A 455 -31.07 -17.64 2.92
C VAL A 455 -30.62 -16.42 3.71
N TRP A 456 -31.50 -15.86 4.55
CA TRP A 456 -31.24 -14.67 5.36
C TRP A 456 -30.00 -14.82 6.26
N GLU A 457 -29.81 -16.01 6.83
CA GLU A 457 -28.69 -16.39 7.69
C GLU A 457 -27.68 -17.30 6.97
N ALA A 458 -27.63 -17.26 5.63
CA ALA A 458 -26.68 -18.04 4.85
C ALA A 458 -25.20 -17.89 5.28
N PRO A 459 -24.70 -16.73 5.73
CA PRO A 459 -23.34 -16.61 6.28
C PRO A 459 -23.07 -17.46 7.52
N SER A 460 -24.10 -17.64 8.36
CA SER A 460 -24.06 -18.43 9.59
C SER A 460 -24.12 -19.94 9.34
N LEU A 461 -24.40 -20.39 8.09
CA LEU A 461 -24.47 -21.80 7.72
C LEU A 461 -23.12 -22.51 7.93
N LYS A 462 -23.11 -23.57 8.74
CA LYS A 462 -21.95 -24.45 8.96
C LYS A 462 -21.77 -25.39 7.77
N ARG A 463 -20.52 -25.55 7.33
CA ARG A 463 -20.15 -26.46 6.24
C ARG A 463 -20.35 -27.93 6.68
N LEU A 464 -20.93 -28.76 5.82
CA LEU A 464 -21.06 -30.21 6.05
C LEU A 464 -19.71 -30.95 6.06
N LEU A 465 -18.75 -30.47 5.25
CA LEU A 465 -17.40 -31.00 5.18
C LEU A 465 -16.38 -29.94 5.57
N ASP A 466 -15.38 -30.33 6.35
CA ASP A 466 -14.16 -29.55 6.53
C ASP A 466 -13.10 -29.91 5.46
N GLY A 467 -12.08 -29.05 5.34
CA GLY A 467 -11.04 -29.24 4.32
C GLY A 467 -10.23 -30.53 4.47
N ARG A 468 -10.17 -31.11 5.68
CA ARG A 468 -9.46 -32.38 5.94
C ARG A 468 -10.34 -33.58 5.59
N GLN A 469 -11.64 -33.50 5.87
CA GLN A 469 -12.63 -34.52 5.53
C GLN A 469 -12.80 -34.61 4.01
N LEU A 470 -12.88 -33.47 3.33
CA LEU A 470 -12.94 -33.40 1.87
C LEU A 470 -11.66 -33.96 1.22
N ALA A 471 -10.49 -33.57 1.73
CA ALA A 471 -9.20 -34.11 1.32
C ALA A 471 -9.11 -35.64 1.52
N LYS A 472 -9.62 -36.15 2.65
CA LYS A 472 -9.67 -37.58 2.95
C LYS A 472 -10.62 -38.34 2.01
N ALA A 473 -11.79 -37.77 1.72
CA ALA A 473 -12.77 -38.37 0.82
C ALA A 473 -12.28 -38.41 -0.64
N LEU A 474 -11.50 -37.42 -1.06
CA LEU A 474 -10.90 -37.34 -2.39
C LEU A 474 -9.53 -38.03 -2.51
N GLY A 475 -8.94 -38.47 -1.40
CA GLY A 475 -7.61 -39.09 -1.38
C GLY A 475 -6.44 -38.14 -1.67
N VAL A 476 -6.65 -36.81 -1.54
CA VAL A 476 -5.67 -35.76 -1.89
C VAL A 476 -5.26 -34.98 -0.64
N LYS A 477 -4.03 -34.46 -0.58
CA LYS A 477 -3.60 -33.59 0.54
C LYS A 477 -4.30 -32.21 0.46
N PRO A 478 -4.73 -31.63 1.60
CA PRO A 478 -5.31 -30.28 1.61
C PRO A 478 -4.35 -29.24 1.00
N GLY A 479 -4.86 -28.41 0.10
CA GLY A 479 -4.12 -27.33 -0.57
C GLY A 479 -5.01 -26.14 -0.98
N ILE A 480 -4.53 -25.25 -1.85
CA ILE A 480 -5.26 -24.04 -2.29
C ILE A 480 -6.62 -24.38 -2.92
N TRP A 481 -6.72 -25.51 -3.63
CA TRP A 481 -7.95 -26.04 -4.23
C TRP A 481 -9.07 -26.31 -3.22
N THR A 482 -8.72 -26.60 -1.94
CA THR A 482 -9.68 -26.97 -0.89
C THR A 482 -10.70 -25.86 -0.66
N GLY A 483 -10.31 -24.59 -0.78
CA GLY A 483 -11.21 -23.46 -0.60
C GLY A 483 -12.35 -23.44 -1.63
N LYS A 484 -12.01 -23.58 -2.92
CA LYS A 484 -12.98 -23.60 -4.02
C LYS A 484 -13.87 -24.84 -3.97
N ALA A 485 -13.28 -26.00 -3.66
CA ALA A 485 -14.05 -27.23 -3.51
C ALA A 485 -15.05 -27.16 -2.33
N LEU A 486 -14.67 -26.50 -1.24
CA LEU A 486 -15.58 -26.22 -0.12
C LEU A 486 -16.71 -25.26 -0.52
N GLU A 487 -16.47 -24.27 -1.38
CA GLU A 487 -17.55 -23.40 -1.90
C GLU A 487 -18.56 -24.17 -2.75
N ILE A 488 -18.10 -25.12 -3.56
CA ILE A 488 -18.97 -26.03 -4.34
C ILE A 488 -19.81 -26.90 -3.39
N CYS A 489 -19.19 -27.43 -2.32
CA CYS A 489 -19.91 -28.19 -1.30
C CYS A 489 -21.00 -27.35 -0.61
N VAL A 490 -20.70 -26.08 -0.28
CA VAL A 490 -21.69 -25.16 0.32
C VAL A 490 -22.80 -24.78 -0.66
N ALA A 491 -22.48 -24.57 -1.94
CA ALA A 491 -23.49 -24.34 -2.96
C ALA A 491 -24.42 -25.56 -3.10
N TRP A 492 -23.87 -26.77 -3.07
CA TRP A 492 -24.66 -28.01 -3.06
C TRP A 492 -25.52 -28.14 -1.79
N GLN A 493 -24.97 -27.82 -0.62
CA GLN A 493 -25.70 -27.82 0.66
C GLN A 493 -26.87 -26.83 0.65
N LEU A 494 -26.71 -25.67 0.02
CA LEU A 494 -27.79 -24.69 -0.15
C LEU A 494 -28.88 -25.17 -1.13
N ARG A 495 -28.53 -26.00 -2.13
CA ARG A 495 -29.53 -26.63 -3.03
C ARG A 495 -30.29 -27.76 -2.36
N ASN A 496 -29.65 -28.47 -1.43
CA ASN A 496 -30.18 -29.67 -0.79
C ASN A 496 -30.25 -29.48 0.73
N PRO A 497 -31.19 -28.65 1.23
CA PRO A 497 -31.26 -28.29 2.65
C PRO A 497 -31.64 -29.46 3.57
N GLU A 498 -32.29 -30.49 3.02
CA GLU A 498 -32.70 -31.70 3.75
C GLU A 498 -31.56 -32.72 3.85
N GLU A 499 -30.51 -32.58 3.03
CA GLU A 499 -29.40 -33.54 2.98
C GLU A 499 -28.29 -33.19 3.96
N THR A 500 -28.01 -34.13 4.86
CA THR A 500 -27.00 -33.98 5.92
C THR A 500 -25.80 -34.91 5.75
N ASP A 501 -25.81 -35.80 4.73
CA ASP A 501 -24.79 -36.81 4.50
C ASP A 501 -23.81 -36.43 3.35
N PRO A 502 -22.49 -36.43 3.59
CA PRO A 502 -21.47 -36.18 2.56
C PRO A 502 -21.36 -37.23 1.44
N ALA A 503 -21.93 -38.43 1.58
CA ALA A 503 -21.68 -39.56 0.68
C ALA A 503 -22.26 -39.40 -0.75
N GLY A 504 -23.35 -38.64 -0.92
CA GLY A 504 -24.01 -38.44 -2.23
C GLY A 504 -23.21 -37.62 -3.27
N LEU A 505 -22.04 -37.09 -2.89
CA LEU A 505 -21.24 -36.17 -3.71
C LEU A 505 -20.32 -36.87 -4.75
N LEU A 506 -20.11 -38.20 -4.69
CA LEU A 506 -18.88 -38.83 -5.25
C LEU A 506 -19.00 -39.91 -6.36
N GLU A 507 -20.16 -40.31 -6.90
CA GLU A 507 -20.29 -41.66 -7.56
C GLU A 507 -20.34 -41.86 -9.12
N HIS A 508 -20.29 -40.91 -10.07
CA HIS A 508 -20.51 -41.26 -11.53
C HIS A 508 -19.82 -40.41 -12.65
N ARG A 509 -18.71 -40.82 -13.33
CA ARG A 509 -18.17 -40.20 -14.62
C ARG A 509 -17.23 -41.08 -15.51
N THR A 510 -17.23 -40.90 -16.87
CA THR A 510 -16.29 -41.49 -17.89
C THR A 510 -15.36 -40.45 -18.59
N LEU A 511 -14.37 -40.85 -19.43
CA LEU A 511 -13.40 -39.91 -20.07
C LEU A 511 -13.95 -39.17 -21.30
N ASP A 512 -14.90 -39.75 -22.04
CA ASP A 512 -15.64 -39.00 -23.07
C ASP A 512 -16.54 -37.94 -22.42
N ASP A 513 -17.09 -38.21 -21.22
CA ASP A 513 -17.79 -37.22 -20.41
C ASP A 513 -16.82 -36.10 -19.96
N VAL A 514 -15.58 -36.45 -19.58
CA VAL A 514 -14.53 -35.49 -19.19
C VAL A 514 -14.10 -34.61 -20.36
N ALA A 515 -13.86 -35.18 -21.54
CA ALA A 515 -13.49 -34.39 -22.73
C ALA A 515 -14.64 -33.47 -23.18
N SER A 516 -15.89 -33.96 -23.13
CA SER A 516 -17.08 -33.17 -23.42
C SER A 516 -17.28 -32.03 -22.40
N GLU A 517 -16.98 -32.27 -21.12
CA GLU A 517 -17.08 -31.27 -20.05
C GLU A 517 -16.01 -30.17 -20.16
N ILE A 518 -14.77 -30.53 -20.52
CA ILE A 518 -13.70 -29.56 -20.82
C ILE A 518 -14.14 -28.66 -21.99
N CYS A 519 -14.73 -29.25 -23.04
CA CYS A 519 -15.22 -28.51 -24.20
C CYS A 519 -16.47 -27.65 -23.90
N GLY A 520 -17.39 -28.14 -23.06
CA GLY A 520 -18.64 -27.46 -22.69
C GLY A 520 -18.47 -26.34 -21.65
N SER A 521 -17.32 -26.25 -21.00
CA SER A 521 -17.05 -25.32 -19.92
C SER A 521 -16.88 -23.88 -20.41
N ARG A 522 -17.90 -23.03 -20.17
CA ARG A 522 -17.89 -21.61 -20.58
C ARG A 522 -17.18 -20.65 -19.61
N ARG A 523 -16.79 -21.13 -18.41
CA ARG A 523 -16.11 -20.32 -17.37
C ARG A 523 -14.81 -20.98 -16.95
N LYS A 524 -13.75 -20.19 -16.73
CA LYS A 524 -12.41 -20.69 -16.34
C LYS A 524 -12.39 -21.50 -15.04
N ALA A 525 -13.27 -21.18 -14.09
CA ALA A 525 -13.45 -21.99 -12.88
C ALA A 525 -14.01 -23.39 -13.18
N GLY A 526 -15.04 -23.48 -14.03
CA GLY A 526 -15.58 -24.78 -14.46
C GLY A 526 -14.58 -25.59 -15.29
N LEU A 527 -13.78 -24.90 -16.12
CA LEU A 527 -12.69 -25.53 -16.86
C LEU A 527 -11.62 -26.12 -15.93
N TYR A 528 -11.26 -25.42 -14.85
CA TYR A 528 -10.33 -25.92 -13.84
C TYR A 528 -10.85 -27.20 -13.17
N ASP A 529 -12.12 -27.20 -12.76
CA ASP A 529 -12.76 -28.35 -12.11
C ASP A 529 -12.84 -29.56 -13.06
N ALA A 530 -13.16 -29.33 -14.34
CA ALA A 530 -13.19 -30.36 -15.37
C ALA A 530 -11.80 -31.00 -15.58
N VAL A 531 -10.74 -30.20 -15.65
CA VAL A 531 -9.37 -30.71 -15.82
C VAL A 531 -8.86 -31.44 -14.57
N LEU A 532 -9.18 -30.97 -13.36
CA LEU A 532 -8.85 -31.70 -12.13
C LEU A 532 -9.55 -33.06 -12.05
N THR A 533 -10.79 -33.13 -12.54
CA THR A 533 -11.54 -34.38 -12.67
C THR A 533 -10.82 -35.33 -13.64
N ALA A 534 -10.30 -34.81 -14.75
CA ALA A 534 -9.46 -35.57 -15.68
C ALA A 534 -8.20 -36.14 -15.00
N VAL A 535 -7.46 -35.32 -14.24
CA VAL A 535 -6.26 -35.74 -13.50
C VAL A 535 -6.60 -36.87 -12.51
N ALA A 536 -7.65 -36.70 -11.72
CA ALA A 536 -8.07 -37.69 -10.72
C ALA A 536 -8.48 -39.03 -11.35
N TYR A 537 -9.11 -38.97 -12.52
CA TYR A 537 -9.51 -40.14 -13.28
C TYR A 537 -8.29 -40.85 -13.91
N LEU A 538 -7.39 -40.10 -14.58
CA LEU A 538 -6.17 -40.63 -15.20
C LEU A 538 -5.16 -41.21 -14.19
N SER A 539 -5.23 -40.81 -12.92
CA SER A 539 -4.34 -41.31 -11.86
C SER A 539 -4.79 -42.66 -11.27
N ARG A 540 -5.92 -43.23 -11.71
CA ARG A 540 -6.46 -44.49 -11.16
C ARG A 540 -5.71 -45.71 -11.72
N PRO A 541 -5.27 -46.65 -10.86
CA PRO A 541 -4.52 -47.85 -11.29
C PRO A 541 -5.37 -48.88 -12.05
N GLU A 542 -6.71 -48.76 -12.05
CA GLU A 542 -7.65 -49.81 -12.51
C GLU A 542 -8.09 -49.70 -13.99
N HIS A 543 -7.64 -48.69 -14.74
CA HIS A 543 -8.02 -48.53 -16.16
C HIS A 543 -6.79 -48.53 -17.09
N ASN A 544 -6.34 -49.74 -17.45
CA ASN A 544 -5.32 -49.94 -18.47
C ASN A 544 -5.93 -50.09 -19.87
N ALA A 545 -5.29 -49.43 -20.84
CA ALA A 545 -5.47 -49.45 -22.30
C ALA A 545 -6.59 -48.55 -22.88
N TRP A 546 -6.32 -47.25 -22.91
CA TRP A 546 -6.97 -46.28 -23.80
C TRP A 546 -6.49 -46.49 -25.24
N ASN A 547 -7.32 -46.17 -26.23
CA ASN A 547 -6.88 -46.18 -27.62
C ASN A 547 -6.23 -44.83 -28.02
N ASP A 548 -5.40 -44.86 -29.06
CA ASP A 548 -4.64 -43.69 -29.53
C ASP A 548 -5.56 -42.53 -29.97
N ASP A 549 -6.76 -42.82 -30.49
CA ASP A 549 -7.72 -41.81 -30.94
C ASP A 549 -8.32 -41.00 -29.78
N GLN A 550 -8.66 -41.67 -28.66
CA GLN A 550 -9.16 -41.02 -27.45
C GLN A 550 -8.09 -40.16 -26.77
N ILE A 551 -6.85 -40.66 -26.73
CA ILE A 551 -5.71 -39.91 -26.21
C ILE A 551 -5.43 -38.69 -27.09
N SER A 552 -5.41 -38.87 -28.42
CA SER A 552 -5.20 -37.79 -29.38
C SER A 552 -6.25 -36.68 -29.24
N ASN A 553 -7.54 -37.05 -29.16
CA ASN A 553 -8.62 -36.11 -28.93
C ASN A 553 -8.44 -35.34 -27.61
N LEU A 554 -8.11 -36.04 -26.51
CA LEU A 554 -7.87 -35.39 -25.22
C LEU A 554 -6.66 -34.44 -25.25
N THR A 555 -5.55 -34.85 -25.88
CA THR A 555 -4.37 -33.99 -26.03
C THR A 555 -4.65 -32.75 -26.86
N GLY A 556 -5.45 -32.88 -27.93
CA GLY A 556 -5.89 -31.75 -28.76
C GLY A 556 -6.80 -30.79 -27.98
N VAL A 557 -7.78 -31.32 -27.25
CA VAL A 557 -8.68 -30.51 -26.42
C VAL A 557 -7.91 -29.76 -25.33
N ILE A 558 -6.92 -30.40 -24.68
CA ILE A 558 -6.04 -29.75 -23.70
C ILE A 558 -5.20 -28.65 -24.36
N ASN A 559 -4.61 -28.90 -25.52
CA ASN A 559 -3.80 -27.91 -26.22
C ASN A 559 -4.63 -26.68 -26.62
N GLU A 560 -5.83 -26.87 -27.18
CA GLU A 560 -6.66 -25.79 -27.70
C GLU A 560 -7.40 -24.99 -26.62
N ASN A 561 -7.86 -25.65 -25.54
CA ASN A 561 -8.79 -25.04 -24.57
C ASN A 561 -8.16 -24.79 -23.20
N VAL A 562 -7.11 -25.53 -22.82
CA VAL A 562 -6.51 -25.51 -21.48
C VAL A 562 -5.16 -24.79 -21.48
N LEU A 563 -4.28 -25.10 -22.44
CA LEU A 563 -2.94 -24.51 -22.55
C LEU A 563 -2.97 -23.14 -23.24
N LEU A 564 -3.74 -22.21 -22.68
CA LEU A 564 -3.89 -20.85 -23.19
C LEU A 564 -3.17 -19.86 -22.26
N PRO A 565 -1.97 -19.35 -22.63
CA PRO A 565 -1.24 -18.37 -21.83
C PRO A 565 -2.11 -17.13 -21.59
N SER A 566 -2.34 -16.78 -20.33
CA SER A 566 -3.08 -15.57 -19.96
C SER A 566 -2.16 -14.52 -19.36
N THR A 567 -2.12 -13.35 -19.97
CA THR A 567 -1.39 -12.17 -19.45
C THR A 567 -2.20 -11.38 -18.43
N ASN A 568 -3.42 -11.81 -18.10
CA ASN A 568 -4.27 -11.12 -17.13
C ASN A 568 -3.85 -11.50 -15.70
N PRO A 569 -3.27 -10.57 -14.91
CA PRO A 569 -2.83 -10.86 -13.55
C PRO A 569 -3.99 -11.16 -12.58
N ASP A 570 -5.22 -10.76 -12.93
CA ASP A 570 -6.42 -11.01 -12.12
C ASP A 570 -7.00 -12.42 -12.34
N ASP A 571 -6.41 -13.19 -13.27
CA ASP A 571 -6.83 -14.53 -13.60
C ASP A 571 -6.02 -15.57 -12.84
N GLU A 572 -6.22 -15.63 -11.53
CA GLU A 572 -5.55 -16.59 -10.65
C GLU A 572 -5.85 -18.06 -10.99
N ILE A 573 -6.87 -18.31 -11.81
CA ILE A 573 -7.32 -19.65 -12.19
C ILE A 573 -6.56 -20.16 -13.42
N ALA A 574 -6.29 -19.31 -14.41
CA ALA A 574 -5.65 -19.72 -15.66
C ALA A 574 -4.29 -20.44 -15.47
N PRO A 575 -3.36 -19.99 -14.61
CA PRO A 575 -2.10 -20.71 -14.37
C PRO A 575 -2.32 -22.09 -13.74
N LEU A 576 -3.33 -22.23 -12.88
CA LEU A 576 -3.68 -23.50 -12.23
C LEU A 576 -4.33 -24.47 -13.23
N VAL A 577 -5.13 -23.94 -14.16
CA VAL A 577 -5.72 -24.70 -15.28
C VAL A 577 -4.61 -25.24 -16.18
N ALA A 578 -3.64 -24.41 -16.54
CA ALA A 578 -2.47 -24.84 -17.31
C ALA A 578 -1.61 -25.87 -16.54
N GLU A 579 -1.39 -25.68 -15.23
CA GLU A 579 -0.69 -26.66 -14.39
C GLU A 579 -1.37 -28.03 -14.42
N ALA A 580 -2.69 -28.07 -14.24
CA ALA A 580 -3.46 -29.29 -14.28
C ALA A 580 -3.46 -29.93 -15.69
N GLY A 581 -3.52 -29.11 -16.75
CA GLY A 581 -3.40 -29.55 -18.13
C GLY A 581 -2.06 -30.21 -18.45
N ILE A 582 -0.95 -29.58 -18.03
CA ILE A 582 0.40 -30.14 -18.20
C ILE A 582 0.54 -31.42 -17.38
N ALA A 583 -0.01 -31.47 -16.16
CA ALA A 583 -0.03 -32.70 -15.35
C ALA A 583 -0.79 -33.85 -16.06
N CYS A 584 -1.92 -33.57 -16.71
CA CYS A 584 -2.60 -34.55 -17.56
C CYS A 584 -1.67 -35.07 -18.67
N LEU A 585 -0.99 -34.19 -19.40
CA LEU A 585 -0.06 -34.59 -20.46
C LEU A 585 1.12 -35.42 -19.93
N SER A 586 1.68 -35.06 -18.78
CA SER A 586 2.74 -35.84 -18.11
C SER A 586 2.26 -37.22 -17.67
N LEU A 587 1.03 -37.33 -17.17
CA LEU A 587 0.42 -38.62 -16.82
C LEU A 587 0.19 -39.49 -18.06
N ILE A 588 -0.34 -38.92 -19.14
CA ILE A 588 -0.51 -39.63 -20.42
C ILE A 588 0.83 -40.15 -20.92
N SER A 589 1.85 -39.29 -20.95
CA SER A 589 3.19 -39.64 -21.40
C SER A 589 3.91 -40.68 -20.52
N SER A 590 3.54 -40.83 -19.25
CA SER A 590 4.17 -41.78 -18.32
C SER A 590 3.42 -43.11 -18.20
N THR A 591 2.11 -43.11 -18.52
CA THR A 591 1.25 -44.30 -18.44
C THR A 591 1.17 -45.09 -19.75
N GLN A 592 1.39 -44.44 -20.90
CA GLN A 592 1.33 -45.04 -22.24
C GLN A 592 2.51 -44.54 -23.10
N PRO A 593 3.07 -45.38 -24.00
CA PRO A 593 4.11 -44.95 -24.94
C PRO A 593 3.49 -44.17 -26.12
N TYR A 594 2.97 -42.97 -25.85
CA TYR A 594 2.38 -42.07 -26.84
C TYR A 594 3.31 -40.86 -27.09
N ASN A 595 3.53 -40.52 -28.37
CA ASN A 595 4.29 -39.33 -28.76
C ASN A 595 3.34 -38.15 -28.90
N ILE A 596 3.53 -37.13 -28.08
CA ILE A 596 2.77 -35.87 -28.19
C ILE A 596 3.21 -35.13 -29.46
N ASP A 597 2.26 -34.49 -30.14
CA ASP A 597 2.54 -33.75 -31.37
C ASP A 597 3.37 -32.47 -31.13
N ASP A 598 4.16 -32.08 -32.14
CA ASP A 598 5.06 -30.93 -32.06
C ASP A 598 4.33 -29.61 -31.77
N SER A 599 3.06 -29.48 -32.17
CA SER A 599 2.28 -28.25 -31.92
C SER A 599 1.94 -28.13 -30.44
N THR A 600 1.51 -29.22 -29.80
CA THR A 600 1.26 -29.27 -28.36
C THR A 600 2.56 -29.08 -27.57
N LEU A 601 3.66 -29.70 -28.00
CA LEU A 601 4.98 -29.49 -27.38
C LEU A 601 5.44 -28.03 -27.47
N LEU A 602 5.21 -27.36 -28.60
CA LEU A 602 5.50 -25.93 -28.75
C LEU A 602 4.67 -25.07 -27.77
N THR A 603 3.39 -25.39 -27.57
CA THR A 603 2.56 -24.73 -26.55
C THR A 603 3.09 -24.98 -25.15
N VAL A 604 3.55 -26.20 -24.83
CA VAL A 604 4.15 -26.54 -23.53
C VAL A 604 5.42 -25.73 -23.25
N VAL A 605 6.23 -25.43 -24.27
CA VAL A 605 7.44 -24.58 -24.11
C VAL A 605 7.09 -23.19 -23.53
N ALA A 606 5.91 -22.64 -23.83
CA ALA A 606 5.44 -21.37 -23.27
C ALA A 606 5.28 -21.39 -21.74
N PHE A 607 5.18 -22.57 -21.14
CA PHE A 607 4.99 -22.77 -19.69
C PHE A 607 6.27 -23.23 -18.98
N THR A 608 7.44 -23.03 -19.58
CA THR A 608 8.72 -23.48 -18.99
C THR A 608 9.33 -22.47 -18.00
N ASP A 609 8.95 -21.19 -18.04
CA ASP A 609 9.48 -20.16 -17.15
C ASP A 609 8.49 -19.80 -16.03
N SER A 610 8.87 -20.07 -14.79
CA SER A 610 8.04 -19.76 -13.61
C SER A 610 7.89 -18.26 -13.29
N ARG A 611 8.60 -17.39 -14.01
CA ARG A 611 8.45 -15.93 -13.91
C ARG A 611 7.27 -15.40 -14.73
N ASP A 612 6.76 -16.21 -15.65
CA ASP A 612 5.63 -15.81 -16.48
C ASP A 612 4.33 -15.80 -15.67
N PRO A 613 3.46 -14.79 -15.87
CA PRO A 613 2.22 -14.67 -15.09
C PRO A 613 1.24 -15.83 -15.34
N TRP A 614 1.37 -16.55 -16.45
CA TRP A 614 0.54 -17.70 -16.79
C TRP A 614 1.11 -19.05 -16.32
N THR A 615 2.26 -19.08 -15.63
CA THR A 615 2.99 -20.31 -15.33
C THR A 615 3.27 -20.44 -13.83
N THR A 616 2.80 -21.53 -13.22
CA THR A 616 3.16 -21.85 -11.83
C THR A 616 4.54 -22.52 -11.75
N LYS A 617 5.19 -22.49 -10.58
CA LYS A 617 6.45 -23.23 -10.34
C LYS A 617 6.32 -24.73 -10.64
N LYS A 618 5.16 -25.32 -10.34
CA LYS A 618 4.90 -26.74 -10.57
C LYS A 618 4.65 -27.02 -12.05
N ALA A 619 3.90 -26.16 -12.74
CA ALA A 619 3.70 -26.23 -14.19
C ALA A 619 5.04 -26.19 -14.93
N SER A 620 5.93 -25.26 -14.56
CA SER A 620 7.28 -25.15 -15.14
C SER A 620 8.12 -26.41 -14.97
N SER A 621 8.14 -26.99 -13.76
CA SER A 621 8.83 -28.27 -13.52
C SER A 621 8.25 -29.40 -14.38
N LEU A 622 6.93 -29.55 -14.40
CA LEU A 622 6.26 -30.61 -15.18
C LEU A 622 6.45 -30.43 -16.68
N ALA A 623 6.44 -29.19 -17.17
CA ALA A 623 6.68 -28.87 -18.58
C ALA A 623 8.10 -29.25 -18.99
N LEU A 624 9.11 -28.91 -18.17
CA LEU A 624 10.50 -29.28 -18.43
C LEU A 624 10.69 -30.81 -18.41
N ASP A 625 10.11 -31.49 -17.42
CA ASP A 625 10.16 -32.95 -17.30
C ASP A 625 9.52 -33.61 -18.53
N LEU A 626 8.34 -33.13 -18.95
CA LEU A 626 7.62 -33.63 -20.12
C LEU A 626 8.42 -33.43 -21.42
N LEU A 627 8.95 -32.22 -21.64
CA LEU A 627 9.76 -31.91 -22.82
C LEU A 627 11.03 -32.77 -22.86
N SER A 628 11.69 -32.99 -21.72
CA SER A 628 12.88 -33.85 -21.63
C SER A 628 12.57 -35.33 -21.90
N ALA A 629 11.38 -35.80 -21.52
CA ALA A 629 10.94 -37.17 -21.78
C ALA A 629 10.59 -37.40 -23.27
N GLN A 630 10.05 -36.39 -23.95
CA GLN A 630 9.57 -36.48 -25.34
C GLN A 630 10.65 -36.14 -26.39
N LEU A 631 11.62 -35.27 -26.05
CA LEU A 631 12.66 -34.80 -26.96
C LEU A 631 14.04 -35.39 -26.62
N SER A 632 14.53 -36.33 -27.44
CA SER A 632 15.93 -36.79 -27.38
C SER A 632 16.89 -35.77 -28.00
N ASP A 633 18.19 -35.82 -27.70
CA ASP A 633 19.20 -34.83 -28.14
C ASP A 633 19.13 -34.46 -29.63
N LYS A 634 18.97 -35.46 -30.51
CA LYS A 634 18.85 -35.23 -31.96
C LYS A 634 17.51 -34.60 -32.33
N LYS A 635 16.41 -35.05 -31.72
CA LYS A 635 15.07 -34.46 -31.94
C LYS A 635 14.98 -33.04 -31.39
N LEU A 636 15.70 -32.73 -30.30
CA LEU A 636 15.72 -31.42 -29.67
C LEU A 636 16.31 -30.35 -30.59
N ALA A 637 17.44 -30.65 -31.26
CA ALA A 637 18.04 -29.74 -32.23
C ALA A 637 17.10 -29.44 -33.41
N ASP A 638 16.48 -30.48 -33.97
CA ASP A 638 15.52 -30.36 -35.08
C ASP A 638 14.26 -29.58 -34.64
N PHE A 639 13.77 -29.80 -33.42
CA PHE A 639 12.63 -29.11 -32.83
C PHE A 639 12.90 -27.62 -32.57
N VAL A 640 14.10 -27.28 -32.09
CA VAL A 640 14.51 -25.87 -31.93
C VAL A 640 14.59 -25.17 -33.29
N ILE A 641 15.16 -25.82 -34.31
CA ILE A 641 15.35 -25.19 -35.62
C ILE A 641 14.03 -25.03 -36.38
N GLY A 642 13.24 -26.10 -36.51
CA GLY A 642 12.01 -26.08 -37.31
C GLY A 642 10.85 -25.40 -36.57
N PRO A 643 10.17 -26.11 -35.65
CA PRO A 643 9.04 -25.60 -34.89
C PRO A 643 9.28 -24.24 -34.20
N ILE A 644 10.38 -24.07 -33.48
CA ILE A 644 10.60 -22.83 -32.71
C ILE A 644 11.13 -21.70 -33.58
N LEU A 645 12.32 -21.85 -34.17
CA LEU A 645 12.99 -20.73 -34.85
C LEU A 645 12.34 -20.39 -36.19
N GLN A 646 12.04 -21.39 -37.03
CA GLN A 646 11.51 -21.15 -38.38
C GLN A 646 10.00 -20.92 -38.41
N THR A 647 9.22 -21.75 -37.70
CA THR A 647 7.75 -21.71 -37.77
C THR A 647 7.14 -20.67 -36.83
N PHE A 648 7.69 -20.52 -35.63
CA PHE A 648 7.13 -19.61 -34.62
C PHE A 648 7.83 -18.24 -34.54
N LEU A 649 9.13 -18.19 -34.25
CA LEU A 649 9.82 -16.93 -33.97
C LEU A 649 10.11 -16.09 -35.23
N LYS A 650 10.58 -16.70 -36.32
CA LYS A 650 10.94 -15.96 -37.54
C LYS A 650 9.78 -15.12 -38.12
N PRO A 651 8.55 -15.64 -38.27
CA PRO A 651 7.42 -14.83 -38.75
C PRO A 651 7.05 -13.67 -37.81
N LEU A 652 7.22 -13.84 -36.50
CA LEU A 652 6.92 -12.81 -35.50
C LEU A 652 7.92 -11.64 -35.54
N PHE A 653 9.19 -11.91 -35.84
CA PHE A 653 10.28 -10.93 -35.68
C PHE A 653 10.97 -10.46 -36.97
N ALA A 654 10.55 -10.92 -38.15
CA ALA A 654 11.24 -10.65 -39.43
C ALA A 654 11.39 -9.17 -39.83
N LYS A 655 10.66 -8.23 -39.19
CA LYS A 655 10.69 -6.78 -39.49
C LYS A 655 10.89 -5.90 -38.24
N SER A 656 11.38 -6.47 -37.15
CA SER A 656 11.32 -5.81 -35.84
C SER A 656 12.49 -4.87 -35.50
N SER A 657 13.59 -4.89 -36.27
CA SER A 657 14.72 -3.96 -36.07
C SER A 657 15.30 -3.48 -37.41
N LEU A 658 15.66 -2.19 -37.47
CA LEU A 658 16.28 -1.55 -38.63
C LEU A 658 17.78 -1.88 -38.76
N ARG A 659 18.40 -2.48 -37.73
CA ARG A 659 19.83 -2.79 -37.66
C ARG A 659 20.21 -4.08 -38.39
N THR A 660 19.22 -4.88 -38.78
CA THR A 660 19.41 -6.17 -39.45
C THR A 660 18.57 -6.30 -40.72
N THR A 661 19.03 -7.11 -41.67
CA THR A 661 18.25 -7.54 -42.83
C THR A 661 17.10 -8.46 -42.40
N ALA A 662 16.12 -8.71 -43.29
CA ALA A 662 15.06 -9.71 -43.09
C ALA A 662 15.59 -11.15 -42.87
N SER A 663 16.88 -11.39 -43.16
CA SER A 663 17.60 -12.63 -42.89
C SER A 663 18.38 -12.63 -41.56
N GLY A 664 18.27 -11.57 -40.75
CA GLY A 664 18.87 -11.45 -39.42
C GLY A 664 20.38 -11.13 -39.41
N ARG A 665 20.94 -10.70 -40.54
CA ARG A 665 22.34 -10.28 -40.66
C ARG A 665 22.48 -8.75 -40.51
N PRO A 666 23.64 -8.23 -40.06
CA PRO A 666 23.89 -6.78 -39.98
C PRO A 666 23.61 -6.02 -41.28
N ALA A 667 22.81 -4.95 -41.19
CA ALA A 667 22.51 -4.07 -42.33
C ALA A 667 23.74 -3.20 -42.68
N HIS A 668 24.18 -3.23 -43.95
CA HIS A 668 25.42 -2.58 -44.40
C HIS A 668 25.30 -1.06 -44.69
N TYR A 669 24.10 -0.48 -44.65
CA TYR A 669 23.87 0.96 -44.84
C TYR A 669 23.03 1.53 -43.70
N GLN A 670 23.63 2.41 -42.88
CA GLN A 670 22.88 3.33 -42.03
C GLN A 670 22.17 4.35 -42.95
N THR A 671 20.98 4.00 -43.43
CA THR A 671 20.09 5.01 -44.00
C THR A 671 19.63 5.89 -42.84
N VAL A 672 20.02 7.16 -42.88
CA VAL A 672 19.43 8.21 -42.03
C VAL A 672 17.93 8.18 -42.30
N PRO A 673 17.06 7.89 -41.31
CA PRO A 673 15.64 8.02 -41.53
C PRO A 673 15.32 9.50 -41.65
N ASP A 674 14.72 9.85 -42.78
CA ASP A 674 14.00 11.10 -42.95
C ASP A 674 13.01 11.29 -41.78
N LYS A 675 12.81 12.53 -41.38
CA LYS A 675 11.93 12.87 -40.27
C LYS A 675 10.51 12.35 -40.55
N SER A 676 9.97 11.62 -39.57
CA SER A 676 8.58 11.15 -39.40
C SER A 676 8.32 9.67 -39.76
N PRO A 677 8.08 8.78 -38.77
CA PRO A 677 7.21 7.63 -38.98
C PRO A 677 5.76 8.12 -38.91
N GLN A 678 4.97 7.83 -39.96
CA GLN A 678 3.52 7.88 -39.83
C GLN A 678 3.08 6.86 -38.75
N PRO A 679 2.13 7.20 -37.86
CA PRO A 679 1.61 6.25 -36.88
C PRO A 679 0.63 5.28 -37.55
N GLY A 680 1.18 4.32 -38.29
CA GLY A 680 0.45 3.18 -38.84
C GLY A 680 0.66 1.96 -37.95
N LYS A 681 -0.42 1.46 -37.34
CA LYS A 681 -0.52 0.24 -36.52
C LYS A 681 0.44 -0.88 -36.98
N ILE A 682 1.60 -1.00 -36.34
CA ILE A 682 2.32 -2.28 -36.29
C ILE A 682 1.70 -3.03 -35.12
N SER A 683 0.86 -4.00 -35.43
CA SER A 683 0.37 -4.97 -34.43
C SER A 683 1.58 -5.54 -33.71
N SER A 684 1.69 -5.27 -32.42
CA SER A 684 2.84 -5.72 -31.66
C SER A 684 2.70 -7.21 -31.40
N TRP A 685 3.71 -8.00 -31.77
CA TRP A 685 3.77 -9.44 -31.47
C TRP A 685 3.46 -9.74 -29.99
N LYS A 686 3.71 -8.76 -29.11
CA LYS A 686 3.41 -8.73 -27.67
C LYS A 686 1.93 -9.00 -27.32
N ASP A 687 0.99 -8.56 -28.16
CA ASP A 687 -0.45 -8.74 -27.91
C ASP A 687 -0.94 -10.12 -28.36
N HIS A 688 -0.17 -10.80 -29.23
CA HIS A 688 -0.57 -12.05 -29.88
C HIS A 688 0.25 -13.26 -29.41
N ALA A 689 1.50 -13.04 -28.96
CA ALA A 689 2.44 -14.09 -28.55
C ALA A 689 3.42 -13.60 -27.46
N PRO A 690 2.94 -13.19 -26.27
CA PRO A 690 3.78 -12.76 -25.15
C PRO A 690 4.77 -13.84 -24.69
N TRP A 691 4.44 -15.12 -24.87
CA TRP A 691 5.31 -16.26 -24.53
C TRP A 691 6.55 -16.41 -25.43
N ALA A 692 6.67 -15.62 -26.51
CA ALA A 692 7.84 -15.64 -27.37
C ALA A 692 9.15 -15.35 -26.62
N VAL A 693 9.10 -14.57 -25.53
CA VAL A 693 10.26 -14.32 -24.64
C VAL A 693 10.76 -15.62 -24.01
N SER A 694 9.85 -16.37 -23.39
CA SER A 694 10.15 -17.63 -22.69
C SER A 694 10.53 -18.73 -23.67
N THR A 695 9.88 -18.80 -24.83
CA THR A 695 10.25 -19.71 -25.91
C THR A 695 11.67 -19.43 -26.42
N LEU A 696 12.03 -18.16 -26.64
CA LEU A 696 13.39 -17.78 -27.06
C LEU A 696 14.42 -18.12 -25.98
N ARG A 697 14.13 -17.82 -24.71
CA ARG A 697 15.00 -18.14 -23.58
C ARG A 697 15.25 -19.65 -23.48
N TRP A 698 14.19 -20.45 -23.56
CA TRP A 698 14.28 -21.92 -23.53
C TRP A 698 15.12 -22.46 -24.68
N ALA A 699 14.87 -21.99 -25.91
CA ALA A 699 15.63 -22.40 -27.09
C ALA A 699 17.13 -22.10 -26.95
N ILE A 700 17.50 -20.90 -26.49
CA ILE A 700 18.92 -20.54 -26.28
C ILE A 700 19.53 -21.36 -25.15
N ASN A 701 18.80 -21.62 -24.06
CA ASN A 701 19.31 -22.36 -22.92
C ASN A 701 19.61 -23.84 -23.25
N LEU A 702 18.89 -24.43 -24.18
CA LEU A 702 19.14 -25.80 -24.66
C LEU A 702 20.01 -25.89 -25.91
N SER A 703 20.24 -24.79 -26.61
CA SER A 703 21.13 -24.75 -27.77
C SER A 703 22.59 -24.94 -27.36
N GLU A 704 23.30 -25.84 -28.05
CA GLU A 704 24.75 -25.96 -28.01
C GLU A 704 25.43 -24.84 -28.83
N SER A 705 26.70 -24.57 -28.56
CA SER A 705 27.48 -23.56 -29.30
C SER A 705 27.59 -23.86 -30.80
N SER A 706 27.57 -25.14 -31.20
CA SER A 706 27.54 -25.61 -32.59
C SER A 706 26.27 -25.17 -33.32
N LEU A 707 25.09 -25.39 -32.71
CA LEU A 707 23.80 -25.00 -33.28
C LEU A 707 23.69 -23.49 -33.45
N ILE A 708 24.15 -22.72 -32.45
CA ILE A 708 24.20 -21.25 -32.52
C ILE A 708 25.14 -20.80 -33.64
N GLN A 709 26.30 -21.44 -33.82
CA GLN A 709 27.24 -21.10 -34.88
C GLN A 709 26.59 -21.16 -36.27
N ASP A 710 25.78 -22.19 -36.53
CA ASP A 710 25.18 -22.43 -37.83
C ASP A 710 23.89 -21.61 -38.05
N HIS A 711 23.16 -21.28 -36.97
CA HIS A 711 21.81 -20.69 -37.06
C HIS A 711 21.64 -19.35 -36.34
N TRP A 712 22.71 -18.68 -35.87
CA TRP A 712 22.63 -17.38 -35.20
C TRP A 712 21.73 -16.32 -35.88
N PRO A 713 21.63 -16.21 -37.22
CA PRO A 713 20.78 -15.18 -37.85
C PRO A 713 19.29 -15.35 -37.54
N LEU A 714 18.84 -16.54 -37.14
CA LEU A 714 17.44 -16.79 -36.75
C LEU A 714 17.12 -16.24 -35.35
N PHE A 715 18.12 -16.11 -34.48
CA PHE A 715 17.95 -15.57 -33.12
C PHE A 715 18.00 -14.03 -33.10
N THR A 716 18.84 -13.43 -33.95
CA THR A 716 19.15 -12.01 -33.90
C THR A 716 17.93 -11.08 -33.93
N PRO A 717 16.97 -11.21 -34.86
CA PRO A 717 15.83 -10.29 -34.92
C PRO A 717 14.99 -10.31 -33.65
N ALA A 718 14.81 -11.48 -33.03
CA ALA A 718 14.08 -11.62 -31.78
C ALA A 718 14.84 -10.97 -30.63
N LEU A 719 16.16 -11.22 -30.49
CA LEU A 719 17.00 -10.62 -29.45
C LEU A 719 16.98 -9.09 -29.51
N LEU A 720 17.14 -8.50 -30.70
CA LEU A 720 17.11 -7.04 -30.86
C LEU A 720 15.73 -6.47 -30.56
N ALA A 721 14.66 -7.12 -31.02
CA ALA A 721 13.30 -6.68 -30.76
C ALA A 721 12.96 -6.64 -29.27
N LEU A 722 13.53 -7.54 -28.45
CA LEU A 722 13.34 -7.52 -27.00
C LEU A 722 14.09 -6.36 -26.33
N VAL A 723 15.36 -6.14 -26.70
CA VAL A 723 16.20 -5.08 -26.08
C VAL A 723 15.77 -3.67 -26.52
N GLU A 724 15.31 -3.52 -27.76
CA GLU A 724 14.84 -2.24 -28.31
C GLU A 724 13.38 -1.93 -27.91
N ASP A 725 12.72 -2.79 -27.14
CA ASP A 725 11.34 -2.61 -26.70
C ASP A 725 11.15 -1.39 -25.77
N GLU A 726 9.98 -0.76 -25.79
CA GLU A 726 9.65 0.35 -24.88
C GLU A 726 9.28 -0.13 -23.47
N ARG A 727 8.78 -1.36 -23.32
CA ARG A 727 8.39 -1.92 -22.01
C ARG A 727 9.61 -2.40 -21.25
N ILE A 728 9.72 -1.98 -20.00
CA ILE A 728 10.88 -2.22 -19.14
C ILE A 728 11.05 -3.72 -18.84
N GLU A 729 9.96 -4.44 -18.66
CA GLU A 729 9.95 -5.88 -18.36
C GLU A 729 10.45 -6.72 -19.54
N VAL A 730 10.05 -6.33 -20.76
CA VAL A 730 10.49 -6.99 -22.01
C VAL A 730 11.96 -6.69 -22.26
N LYS A 731 12.37 -5.42 -22.08
CA LYS A 731 13.75 -4.98 -22.25
C LYS A 731 14.70 -5.68 -21.28
N SER A 732 14.33 -5.73 -20.00
CA SER A 732 15.10 -6.42 -18.96
C SER A 732 15.27 -7.91 -19.30
N SER A 733 14.17 -8.60 -19.65
CA SER A 733 14.24 -10.00 -20.11
C SER A 733 15.07 -10.16 -21.39
N GLY A 734 14.97 -9.22 -22.33
CA GLY A 734 15.76 -9.19 -23.55
C GLY A 734 17.26 -9.10 -23.26
N LEU A 735 17.67 -8.27 -22.31
CA LEU A 735 19.06 -8.13 -21.90
C LEU A 735 19.59 -9.40 -21.21
N GLU A 736 18.80 -10.03 -20.34
CA GLU A 736 19.17 -11.32 -19.74
C GLU A 736 19.37 -12.41 -20.81
N ILE A 737 18.42 -12.53 -21.75
CA ILE A 737 18.48 -13.52 -22.83
C ILE A 737 19.65 -13.21 -23.76
N LEU A 738 19.94 -11.93 -24.00
CA LEU A 738 21.09 -11.50 -24.78
C LEU A 738 22.41 -11.89 -24.10
N ALA A 739 22.54 -11.71 -22.78
CA ALA A 739 23.72 -12.13 -22.04
C ALA A 739 23.94 -13.66 -22.13
N LEU A 740 22.86 -14.44 -22.01
CA LEU A 740 22.89 -15.90 -22.20
C LEU A 740 23.34 -16.28 -23.61
N PHE A 741 22.80 -15.61 -24.62
CA PHE A 741 23.18 -15.84 -26.02
C PHE A 741 24.66 -15.53 -26.26
N VAL A 742 25.13 -14.36 -25.81
CA VAL A 742 26.54 -13.94 -25.95
C VAL A 742 27.47 -14.93 -25.25
N GLY A 743 27.09 -15.44 -24.07
CA GLY A 743 27.88 -16.42 -23.34
C GLY A 743 28.05 -17.77 -24.05
N LYS A 744 27.08 -18.17 -24.88
CA LYS A 744 27.11 -19.43 -25.65
C LYS A 744 27.59 -19.27 -27.09
N CYS A 745 27.50 -18.06 -27.64
CA CYS A 745 27.85 -17.76 -29.02
C CYS A 745 29.37 -17.85 -29.21
N PRO A 746 29.88 -18.60 -30.21
CA PRO A 746 31.31 -18.64 -30.47
C PRO A 746 31.87 -17.25 -30.74
N THR A 747 33.02 -16.93 -30.14
CA THR A 747 33.66 -15.60 -30.25
C THR A 747 33.92 -15.20 -31.71
N GLN A 748 34.27 -16.18 -32.56
CA GLN A 748 34.46 -15.97 -34.00
C GLN A 748 33.21 -15.38 -34.68
N VAL A 749 32.01 -15.83 -34.29
CA VAL A 749 30.75 -15.32 -34.84
C VAL A 749 30.54 -13.88 -34.39
N LEU A 750 30.68 -13.60 -33.09
CA LEU A 750 30.48 -12.26 -32.53
C LEU A 750 31.38 -11.20 -33.19
N HIS A 751 32.64 -11.54 -33.44
CA HIS A 751 33.62 -10.61 -33.99
C HIS A 751 33.59 -10.52 -35.52
N THR A 752 33.56 -11.66 -36.22
CA THR A 752 33.72 -11.69 -37.68
C THR A 752 32.46 -11.21 -38.40
N THR A 753 31.28 -11.49 -37.83
CA THR A 753 30.02 -11.05 -38.43
C THR A 753 29.67 -9.61 -38.10
N GLY A 754 30.33 -9.02 -37.09
CA GLY A 754 30.00 -7.69 -36.57
C GLY A 754 28.79 -7.65 -35.64
N ILE A 755 28.16 -8.80 -35.33
CA ILE A 755 26.96 -8.83 -34.48
C ILE A 755 27.24 -8.40 -33.04
N GLY A 756 28.45 -8.64 -32.52
CA GLY A 756 28.85 -8.19 -31.18
C GLY A 756 28.80 -6.66 -31.02
N LEU A 757 29.13 -5.91 -32.08
CA LEU A 757 29.04 -4.44 -32.08
C LEU A 757 27.59 -3.96 -32.05
N ILE A 758 26.68 -4.66 -32.73
CA ILE A 758 25.26 -4.32 -32.67
C ILE A 758 24.72 -4.50 -31.26
N PHE A 759 25.08 -5.61 -30.60
CA PHE A 759 24.70 -5.87 -29.21
C PHE A 759 25.27 -4.84 -28.24
N GLU A 760 26.51 -4.40 -28.46
CA GLU A 760 27.11 -3.28 -27.74
C GLU A 760 26.28 -1.99 -27.92
N ASP A 761 25.98 -1.62 -29.17
CA ASP A 761 25.28 -0.38 -29.53
C ASP A 761 23.86 -0.28 -28.97
N VAL A 762 23.13 -1.40 -28.88
CA VAL A 762 21.77 -1.42 -28.31
C VAL A 762 21.77 -1.44 -26.78
N THR A 763 22.85 -1.91 -26.16
CA THR A 763 22.94 -2.05 -24.70
C THR A 763 23.37 -0.76 -24.02
N PHE A 764 24.34 -0.03 -24.57
CA PHE A 764 24.87 1.20 -23.95
C PHE A 764 23.81 2.28 -23.62
N PRO A 765 22.83 2.58 -24.51
CA PRO A 765 21.78 3.54 -24.21
C PRO A 765 20.93 3.17 -22.99
N VAL A 766 20.86 1.89 -22.62
CA VAL A 766 20.12 1.41 -21.44
C VAL A 766 20.75 1.90 -20.14
N LEU A 767 22.06 2.18 -20.13
CA LEU A 767 22.77 2.69 -18.95
C LEU A 767 22.31 4.09 -18.51
N LEU A 768 21.54 4.78 -19.36
CA LEU A 768 21.00 6.12 -19.10
C LEU A 768 19.60 6.12 -18.46
N TYR A 769 19.01 4.94 -18.20
CA TYR A 769 17.71 4.81 -17.54
C TYR A 769 17.86 4.99 -16.02
N LEU A 770 17.97 6.25 -15.58
CA LEU A 770 18.26 6.63 -14.20
C LEU A 770 17.02 7.25 -13.49
N PRO A 771 17.00 7.27 -12.14
CA PRO A 771 15.92 7.81 -11.29
C PRO A 771 15.35 9.18 -11.67
N SER A 772 16.14 10.04 -12.30
CA SER A 772 15.70 11.35 -12.79
C SER A 772 14.61 11.29 -13.86
N LEU A 773 14.50 10.18 -14.60
CA LEU A 773 13.52 9.97 -15.68
C LEU A 773 12.80 8.61 -15.61
N THR A 774 13.39 7.63 -14.93
CA THR A 774 12.89 6.24 -14.82
C THR A 774 12.80 5.89 -13.33
N PRO A 775 11.71 5.33 -12.79
CA PRO A 775 11.63 4.97 -11.37
C PRO A 775 12.81 4.10 -10.91
N GLU A 776 13.27 4.27 -9.66
CA GLU A 776 14.43 3.56 -9.10
C GLU A 776 14.37 2.04 -9.31
N GLU A 777 13.21 1.42 -9.05
CA GLU A 777 13.02 -0.03 -9.22
C GLU A 777 13.22 -0.48 -10.67
N ASP A 778 12.79 0.35 -11.63
CA ASP A 778 12.88 0.05 -13.03
C ASP A 778 14.29 0.30 -13.59
N SER A 779 14.98 1.32 -13.08
CA SER A 779 16.42 1.53 -13.31
C SER A 779 17.24 0.32 -12.87
N ILE A 780 17.00 -0.19 -11.66
CA ILE A 780 17.71 -1.36 -11.12
C ILE A 780 17.48 -2.60 -12.00
N LYS A 781 16.24 -2.85 -12.44
CA LYS A 781 15.89 -3.99 -13.33
C LYS A 781 16.58 -3.93 -14.69
N LEU A 782 16.96 -2.74 -15.17
CA LEU A 782 17.58 -2.56 -16.49
C LEU A 782 19.11 -2.53 -16.42
N LEU A 783 19.66 -1.85 -15.43
CA LEU A 783 21.11 -1.62 -15.33
C LEU A 783 21.87 -2.91 -15.04
N ALA A 784 21.38 -3.75 -14.13
CA ALA A 784 22.03 -5.01 -13.77
C ALA A 784 22.27 -5.91 -15.00
N PRO A 785 21.23 -6.31 -15.78
CA PRO A 785 21.44 -7.14 -16.95
C PRO A 785 22.17 -6.40 -18.09
N ALA A 786 22.08 -5.07 -18.19
CA ALA A 786 22.85 -4.31 -19.18
C ALA A 786 24.36 -4.38 -18.90
N TYR A 787 24.79 -4.24 -17.63
CA TYR A 787 26.20 -4.42 -17.27
C TYR A 787 26.66 -5.86 -17.53
N ASP A 788 25.82 -6.86 -17.24
CA ASP A 788 26.14 -8.27 -17.51
C ASP A 788 26.39 -8.54 -19.01
N VAL A 789 25.56 -7.98 -19.90
CA VAL A 789 25.77 -8.07 -21.35
C VAL A 789 27.12 -7.47 -21.74
N LEU A 790 27.42 -6.24 -21.29
CA LEU A 790 28.67 -5.54 -21.63
C LEU A 790 29.91 -6.25 -21.08
N ILE A 791 29.84 -6.76 -19.84
CA ILE A 791 30.92 -7.53 -19.22
C ILE A 791 31.13 -8.85 -19.95
N THR A 792 30.06 -9.55 -20.32
CA THR A 792 30.12 -10.81 -21.06
C THR A 792 30.70 -10.60 -22.46
N LEU A 793 30.25 -9.56 -23.17
CA LEU A 793 30.85 -9.13 -24.44
C LEU A 793 32.35 -8.81 -24.27
N ALA A 794 32.73 -8.04 -23.26
CA ALA A 794 34.14 -7.71 -23.00
C ALA A 794 35.00 -8.96 -22.69
N LYS A 795 34.44 -9.99 -22.05
CA LYS A 795 35.13 -11.27 -21.77
C LYS A 795 35.38 -12.12 -23.03
N THR A 796 34.64 -11.90 -24.11
CA THR A 796 34.89 -12.60 -25.39
C THR A 796 36.21 -12.19 -26.05
N TYR A 797 36.73 -11.00 -25.71
CA TYR A 797 38.00 -10.48 -26.19
C TYR A 797 39.16 -10.84 -25.25
N GLN A 798 40.37 -10.96 -25.81
CA GLN A 798 41.58 -11.29 -25.04
C GLN A 798 41.87 -10.28 -23.90
N PRO A 799 42.19 -10.74 -22.67
CA PRO A 799 42.24 -9.87 -21.48
C PRO A 799 43.28 -8.75 -21.51
N THR A 800 44.50 -9.01 -21.97
CA THR A 800 45.66 -8.16 -21.67
C THR A 800 46.01 -7.14 -22.76
N LEU A 801 45.63 -7.37 -24.02
CA LEU A 801 46.12 -6.59 -25.17
C LEU A 801 45.03 -6.03 -26.10
N ASN A 802 43.76 -6.42 -25.92
CA ASN A 802 42.72 -6.02 -26.85
C ASN A 802 42.22 -4.58 -26.60
N THR A 803 42.42 -3.69 -27.57
CA THR A 803 42.02 -2.27 -27.50
C THR A 803 40.51 -2.10 -27.37
N HIS A 804 39.71 -2.92 -28.04
CA HIS A 804 38.26 -2.80 -28.03
C HIS A 804 37.66 -3.24 -26.69
N ARG A 805 38.16 -4.33 -26.10
CA ARG A 805 37.84 -4.73 -24.72
C ARG A 805 38.01 -3.58 -23.72
N ARG A 806 39.16 -2.90 -23.80
CA ARG A 806 39.45 -1.75 -22.93
C ARG A 806 38.48 -0.60 -23.16
N LYS A 807 38.08 -0.34 -24.42
CA LYS A 807 37.12 0.71 -24.77
C LYS A 807 35.73 0.44 -24.18
N ILE A 808 35.22 -0.79 -24.31
CA ILE A 808 33.91 -1.17 -23.75
C ILE A 808 33.90 -0.93 -22.23
N LEU A 809 34.91 -1.47 -21.52
CA LEU A 809 34.97 -1.37 -20.06
C LEU A 809 35.23 0.06 -19.56
N ASP A 810 36.08 0.83 -20.26
CA ASP A 810 36.31 2.25 -19.96
C ASP A 810 35.04 3.09 -20.16
N ARG A 811 34.27 2.81 -21.22
CA ARG A 811 32.99 3.45 -21.48
C ARG A 811 31.94 3.07 -20.44
N ALA A 812 31.87 1.79 -20.05
CA ALA A 812 30.96 1.32 -19.01
C ALA A 812 31.22 1.97 -17.64
N LEU A 813 32.49 2.20 -17.25
CA LEU A 813 32.81 2.98 -16.04
C LEU A 813 32.43 4.45 -16.18
N ARG A 814 32.82 5.11 -17.28
CA ARG A 814 32.65 6.56 -17.42
C ARG A 814 31.21 6.98 -17.71
N GLU A 815 30.60 6.41 -18.74
CA GLU A 815 29.26 6.75 -19.22
C GLU A 815 28.17 5.96 -18.49
N GLY A 816 28.52 4.84 -17.84
CA GLY A 816 27.62 4.06 -17.01
C GLY A 816 27.79 4.39 -15.53
N ILE A 817 28.77 3.76 -14.87
CA ILE A 817 28.91 3.76 -13.40
C ILE A 817 29.03 5.17 -12.82
N PHE A 818 30.02 5.96 -13.27
CA PHE A 818 30.27 7.29 -12.71
C PHE A 818 29.12 8.24 -13.02
N ALA A 819 28.65 8.28 -14.28
CA ALA A 819 27.51 9.11 -14.64
C ALA A 819 26.26 8.76 -13.81
N ALA A 820 25.94 7.48 -13.66
CA ALA A 820 24.81 7.02 -12.85
C ALA A 820 24.97 7.40 -11.37
N TYR A 821 26.15 7.20 -10.79
CA TYR A 821 26.42 7.56 -9.39
C TYR A 821 26.26 9.06 -9.16
N PHE A 822 26.84 9.92 -10.01
CA PHE A 822 26.73 11.37 -9.86
C PHE A 822 25.29 11.89 -10.01
N HIS A 823 24.44 11.21 -10.77
CA HIS A 823 23.05 11.62 -10.98
C HIS A 823 22.07 11.03 -9.96
N ALA A 824 22.42 9.95 -9.27
CA ALA A 824 21.49 9.18 -8.46
C ALA A 824 22.10 8.63 -7.16
N SER A 825 23.11 9.32 -6.60
CA SER A 825 23.79 8.93 -5.36
C SER A 825 22.87 8.91 -4.13
N GLU A 826 21.71 9.56 -4.20
CA GLU A 826 20.69 9.56 -3.14
C GLU A 826 19.91 8.23 -3.04
N HIS A 827 20.02 7.34 -4.02
CA HIS A 827 19.29 6.07 -4.05
C HIS A 827 20.17 4.89 -3.60
N ALA A 828 20.09 4.53 -2.32
CA ALA A 828 20.96 3.52 -1.70
C ALA A 828 20.98 2.15 -2.42
N ARG A 829 19.83 1.65 -2.90
CA ARG A 829 19.75 0.36 -3.63
C ARG A 829 20.44 0.43 -4.99
N LEU A 830 20.29 1.55 -5.69
CA LEU A 830 20.97 1.78 -6.97
C LEU A 830 22.48 1.93 -6.76
N VAL A 831 22.90 2.67 -5.73
CA VAL A 831 24.31 2.81 -5.36
C VAL A 831 24.95 1.44 -5.07
N GLN A 832 24.26 0.55 -4.35
CA GLN A 832 24.70 -0.83 -4.16
C GLN A 832 24.97 -1.53 -5.50
N LEU A 833 24.01 -1.51 -6.44
CA LEU A 833 24.16 -2.12 -7.76
C LEU A 833 25.34 -1.55 -8.55
N LEU A 834 25.50 -0.22 -8.52
CA LEU A 834 26.61 0.46 -9.20
C LEU A 834 27.96 0.04 -8.62
N MET A 835 28.07 -0.09 -7.30
CA MET A 835 29.29 -0.57 -6.64
C MET A 835 29.59 -2.03 -7.02
N GLU A 836 28.61 -2.93 -6.95
CA GLU A 836 28.76 -4.33 -7.36
C GLU A 836 29.22 -4.46 -8.82
N SER A 837 28.59 -3.68 -9.71
CA SER A 837 28.93 -3.63 -11.13
C SER A 837 30.33 -3.04 -11.37
N ALA A 838 30.69 -1.98 -10.64
CA ALA A 838 32.02 -1.37 -10.69
C ALA A 838 33.10 -2.37 -10.29
N ALA A 839 32.90 -3.13 -9.20
CA ALA A 839 33.84 -4.16 -8.77
C ALA A 839 34.09 -5.22 -9.85
N LEU A 840 33.04 -5.67 -10.55
CA LEU A 840 33.16 -6.63 -11.66
C LEU A 840 33.89 -6.04 -12.86
N ILE A 841 33.60 -4.78 -13.22
CA ILE A 841 34.26 -4.08 -14.33
C ILE A 841 35.75 -3.87 -14.01
N ILE A 842 36.09 -3.44 -12.79
CA ILE A 842 37.47 -3.25 -12.33
C ILE A 842 38.25 -4.56 -12.41
N LYS A 843 37.69 -5.67 -11.89
CA LYS A 843 38.29 -7.01 -12.00
C LYS A 843 38.51 -7.40 -13.46
N CYS A 844 37.59 -7.07 -14.36
CA CYS A 844 37.75 -7.31 -15.79
C CYS A 844 38.86 -6.42 -16.41
N MET A 845 38.94 -5.14 -16.03
CA MET A 845 39.94 -4.20 -16.55
C MET A 845 41.36 -4.50 -16.05
N GLY A 846 41.50 -5.04 -14.84
CA GLY A 846 42.78 -5.23 -14.18
C GLY A 846 43.54 -3.91 -14.09
N ILE A 847 44.86 -3.92 -14.37
CA ILE A 847 45.74 -2.74 -14.27
C ILE A 847 45.27 -1.52 -15.08
N CYS A 848 44.39 -1.71 -16.08
CA CYS A 848 43.84 -0.59 -16.86
C CYS A 848 42.86 0.28 -16.05
N SER A 849 42.37 -0.18 -14.88
CA SER A 849 41.52 0.61 -13.99
C SER A 849 42.27 1.78 -13.33
N ILE A 850 43.61 1.77 -13.33
CA ILE A 850 44.45 2.84 -12.77
C ILE A 850 44.07 4.22 -13.29
N LYS A 851 43.70 4.32 -14.58
CA LYS A 851 43.25 5.59 -15.20
C LYS A 851 42.07 6.23 -14.44
N HIS A 852 41.25 5.41 -13.78
CA HIS A 852 40.05 5.82 -13.07
C HIS A 852 40.22 5.82 -11.55
N LEU A 853 41.43 5.56 -11.04
CA LEU A 853 41.71 5.38 -9.61
C LEU A 853 41.19 6.54 -8.76
N LYS A 854 41.46 7.78 -9.15
CA LYS A 854 41.00 8.97 -8.43
C LYS A 854 39.46 9.04 -8.34
N SER A 855 38.76 8.78 -9.44
CA SER A 855 37.30 8.78 -9.48
C SER A 855 36.70 7.63 -8.67
N LEU A 856 37.31 6.44 -8.74
CA LEU A 856 36.91 5.27 -7.95
C LEU A 856 37.04 5.54 -6.46
N LEU A 857 38.20 6.02 -6.00
CA LEU A 857 38.41 6.33 -4.58
C LEU A 857 37.47 7.44 -4.12
N SER A 858 37.28 8.50 -4.90
CA SER A 858 36.32 9.56 -4.55
C SER A 858 34.89 9.03 -4.37
N MET A 859 34.45 8.14 -5.25
CA MET A 859 33.11 7.53 -5.19
C MET A 859 32.96 6.61 -3.99
N ILE A 860 33.96 5.76 -3.72
CA ILE A 860 33.98 4.82 -2.59
C ILE A 860 34.04 5.57 -1.25
N SER A 861 34.97 6.52 -1.11
CA SER A 861 35.13 7.34 0.10
C SER A 861 33.87 8.12 0.43
N SER A 862 33.20 8.70 -0.58
CA SER A 862 31.96 9.46 -0.37
C SER A 862 30.85 8.65 0.29
N LEU A 863 30.79 7.34 0.05
CA LEU A 863 29.77 6.46 0.61
C LEU A 863 30.22 5.88 1.96
N MET A 864 31.48 5.46 2.08
CA MET A 864 31.99 4.79 3.28
C MET A 864 32.31 5.75 4.44
N GLU A 865 32.56 7.03 4.15
CA GLU A 865 32.80 8.06 5.18
C GLU A 865 31.51 8.70 5.72
N ASP A 866 30.36 8.44 5.12
CA ASP A 866 29.08 9.01 5.53
C ASP A 866 28.64 8.44 6.91
N PRO A 867 28.41 9.29 7.93
CA PRO A 867 27.90 8.88 9.25
C PRO A 867 26.58 8.11 9.20
N PHE A 868 25.75 8.33 8.19
CA PHE A 868 24.44 7.69 8.03
C PHE A 868 24.49 6.46 7.12
N ALA A 869 25.65 6.07 6.62
CA ALA A 869 25.77 4.91 5.73
C ALA A 869 25.28 3.60 6.37
N THR A 870 25.30 3.49 7.70
CA THR A 870 24.84 2.30 8.45
C THR A 870 23.34 2.05 8.35
N GLU A 871 22.55 3.04 7.90
CA GLU A 871 21.12 2.89 7.63
C GLU A 871 20.81 1.87 6.52
N TYR A 872 21.76 1.64 5.59
CA TYR A 872 21.64 0.63 4.53
C TYR A 872 22.95 -0.17 4.34
N PRO A 873 23.21 -1.18 5.20
CA PRO A 873 24.46 -1.98 5.19
C PRO A 873 24.85 -2.63 3.85
N PRO A 874 23.93 -3.11 2.99
CA PRO A 874 24.30 -3.72 1.71
C PRO A 874 25.10 -2.81 0.78
N ALA A 875 24.85 -1.49 0.79
CA ALA A 875 25.62 -0.54 -0.02
C ALA A 875 27.06 -0.39 0.49
N ILE A 876 27.27 -0.38 1.82
CA ILE A 876 28.62 -0.37 2.41
C ILE A 876 29.36 -1.65 2.04
N LEU A 877 28.72 -2.81 2.14
CA LEU A 877 29.33 -4.08 1.78
C LEU A 877 29.79 -4.09 0.31
N ALA A 878 28.96 -3.59 -0.60
CA ALA A 878 29.31 -3.43 -2.01
C ALA A 878 30.48 -2.45 -2.22
N ALA A 879 30.51 -1.34 -1.48
CA ALA A 879 31.59 -0.36 -1.52
C ALA A 879 32.93 -0.96 -1.04
N ALA A 880 32.92 -1.72 0.07
CA ALA A 880 34.09 -2.40 0.60
C ALA A 880 34.64 -3.44 -0.40
N LYS A 881 33.76 -4.22 -1.05
CA LYS A 881 34.15 -5.14 -2.13
C LYS A 881 34.75 -4.41 -3.34
N THR A 882 34.21 -3.24 -3.67
CA THR A 882 34.72 -2.39 -4.75
C THR A 882 36.08 -1.81 -4.41
N LEU A 883 36.29 -1.42 -3.15
CA LEU A 883 37.59 -0.98 -2.63
C LEU A 883 38.62 -2.11 -2.72
N ASN A 884 38.26 -3.32 -2.32
CA ASN A 884 39.11 -4.50 -2.43
C ASN A 884 39.51 -4.80 -3.89
N ALA A 885 38.56 -4.73 -4.82
CA ALA A 885 38.84 -4.87 -6.25
C ALA A 885 39.75 -3.75 -6.78
N THR A 886 39.56 -2.51 -6.30
CA THR A 886 40.37 -1.34 -6.66
C THR A 886 41.80 -1.48 -6.14
N ILE A 887 42.00 -1.88 -4.87
CA ILE A 887 43.31 -2.12 -4.29
C ILE A 887 44.06 -3.19 -5.10
N MET A 888 43.41 -4.33 -5.34
CA MET A 888 44.02 -5.43 -6.10
C MET A 888 44.39 -5.08 -7.54
N SER A 889 43.64 -4.19 -8.20
CA SER A 889 43.85 -3.85 -9.60
C SER A 889 44.79 -2.65 -9.78
N CYS A 890 44.81 -1.73 -8.80
CA CYS A 890 45.54 -0.47 -8.86
C CYS A 890 46.75 -0.39 -7.91
N TRP A 891 47.09 -1.47 -7.20
CA TRP A 891 48.21 -1.51 -6.24
C TRP A 891 49.53 -0.87 -6.72
N PRO A 892 49.95 -0.93 -8.00
CA PRO A 892 51.21 -0.31 -8.44
C PRO A 892 51.25 1.21 -8.30
N ARG A 893 50.07 1.87 -8.23
CA ARG A 893 49.93 3.33 -8.08
C ARG A 893 49.44 3.76 -6.70
N LEU A 894 49.04 2.80 -5.86
CA LEU A 894 48.66 3.06 -4.47
C LEU A 894 49.87 3.27 -3.54
N GLN A 895 51.09 3.21 -4.09
CA GLN A 895 52.32 3.56 -3.39
C GLN A 895 52.50 5.08 -3.22
N GLU A 896 51.70 5.89 -3.90
CA GLU A 896 51.68 7.36 -3.77
C GLU A 896 50.95 7.75 -2.46
N GLY A 897 51.57 8.60 -1.63
CA GLY A 897 51.13 8.87 -0.25
C GLY A 897 49.68 9.36 -0.12
N GLU A 898 49.22 10.22 -1.04
CA GLU A 898 47.86 10.80 -0.99
C GLU A 898 46.74 9.75 -1.12
N HIS A 899 46.92 8.75 -2.01
CA HIS A 899 45.92 7.70 -2.20
C HIS A 899 45.90 6.70 -1.05
N MET A 900 47.07 6.42 -0.47
CA MET A 900 47.18 5.55 0.69
C MET A 900 46.53 6.17 1.93
N GLU A 901 46.79 7.45 2.18
CA GLU A 901 46.16 8.21 3.26
C GLU A 901 44.63 8.25 3.11
N GLN A 902 44.14 8.49 1.89
CA GLN A 902 42.71 8.48 1.60
C GLN A 902 42.06 7.12 1.94
N ILE A 903 42.66 6.00 1.50
CA ILE A 903 42.12 4.67 1.77
C ILE A 903 42.10 4.38 3.27
N ILE A 904 43.18 4.69 3.99
CA ILE A 904 43.25 4.45 5.44
C ILE A 904 42.22 5.30 6.20
N ARG A 905 42.06 6.57 5.81
CA ARG A 905 41.02 7.44 6.36
C ARG A 905 39.63 6.85 6.12
N THR A 906 39.32 6.45 4.89
CA THR A 906 38.03 5.85 4.53
C THR A 906 37.75 4.57 5.32
N LEU A 907 38.74 3.67 5.45
CA LEU A 907 38.61 2.45 6.25
C LEU A 907 38.38 2.75 7.73
N SER A 908 39.11 3.72 8.28
CA SER A 908 39.03 4.09 9.70
C SER A 908 37.69 4.73 10.05
N LEU A 909 37.22 5.69 9.25
CA LEU A 909 35.93 6.35 9.47
C LEU A 909 34.77 5.37 9.32
N CYS A 910 34.78 4.51 8.30
CA CYS A 910 33.76 3.49 8.12
C CYS A 910 33.70 2.53 9.31
N TRP A 911 34.85 2.11 9.85
CA TRP A 911 34.93 1.23 11.02
C TRP A 911 34.41 1.90 12.30
N LEU A 912 34.70 3.19 12.49
CA LEU A 912 34.21 3.95 13.64
C LEU A 912 32.69 4.17 13.58
N ASN A 913 32.15 4.54 12.41
CA ASN A 913 30.71 4.66 12.21
C ASN A 913 29.99 3.34 12.54
N LEU A 914 30.56 2.20 12.15
CA LEU A 914 30.06 0.86 12.49
C LEU A 914 30.12 0.55 14.00
N CYS A 915 31.08 1.12 14.73
CA CYS A 915 31.20 0.91 16.18
C CYS A 915 30.24 1.78 17.01
N GLU A 916 29.89 2.98 16.53
CA GLU A 916 29.08 3.99 17.24
C GLU A 916 27.57 3.74 17.21
N ASP A 917 27.11 2.90 16.29
CA ASP A 917 25.69 2.60 16.13
C ASP A 917 25.21 1.57 17.19
N ASP A 918 24.80 2.07 18.37
CA ASP A 918 24.21 1.27 19.46
C ASP A 918 22.77 0.77 19.16
N SER A 919 22.19 1.17 18.01
CA SER A 919 20.80 0.86 17.65
C SER A 919 20.62 -0.50 16.93
N VAL A 920 21.73 -1.09 16.44
CA VAL A 920 21.73 -2.40 15.76
C VAL A 920 22.10 -3.49 16.77
N PRO A 921 21.30 -4.57 16.94
CA PRO A 921 21.64 -5.63 17.88
C PRO A 921 22.99 -6.25 17.51
N ARG A 922 24.01 -6.04 18.35
CA ARG A 922 25.40 -6.54 18.17
C ARG A 922 25.55 -8.07 18.14
N SER A 923 24.43 -8.79 18.19
CA SER A 923 24.35 -10.24 18.10
C SER A 923 23.26 -10.64 17.09
N GLY A 924 23.52 -10.54 15.78
CA GLY A 924 22.63 -11.17 14.80
C GLY A 924 22.66 -10.76 13.32
N SER A 925 23.28 -9.65 12.90
CA SER A 925 23.28 -9.32 11.45
C SER A 925 24.49 -9.95 10.73
N GLU A 926 24.23 -10.93 9.86
CA GLU A 926 25.26 -11.51 8.96
C GLU A 926 25.99 -10.41 8.15
N ASP A 927 25.29 -9.33 7.81
CA ASP A 927 25.80 -8.21 7.03
C ASP A 927 26.92 -7.42 7.74
N PHE A 928 26.82 -7.19 9.05
CA PHE A 928 27.85 -6.45 9.79
C PHE A 928 29.16 -7.24 9.82
N ASN A 929 29.07 -8.53 10.11
CA ASN A 929 30.23 -9.42 10.10
C ASN A 929 30.86 -9.48 8.70
N ALA A 930 30.05 -9.53 7.64
CA ALA A 930 30.54 -9.50 6.26
C ALA A 930 31.27 -8.17 5.94
N ILE A 931 30.73 -7.02 6.37
CA ILE A 931 31.37 -5.71 6.18
C ILE A 931 32.71 -5.66 6.93
N SER A 932 32.73 -6.04 8.21
CA SER A 932 33.97 -6.06 9.00
C SER A 932 35.04 -6.96 8.38
N GLN A 933 34.67 -8.12 7.82
CA GLN A 933 35.59 -9.01 7.12
C GLN A 933 36.20 -8.34 5.88
N GLU A 934 35.38 -7.68 5.04
CA GLU A 934 35.87 -7.00 3.84
C GLU A 934 36.77 -5.79 4.18
N LEU A 935 36.48 -5.06 5.26
CA LEU A 935 37.32 -3.95 5.76
C LEU A 935 38.68 -4.45 6.27
N VAL A 936 38.70 -5.56 7.03
CA VAL A 936 39.93 -6.20 7.49
C VAL A 936 40.73 -6.71 6.30
N GLN A 937 40.08 -7.29 5.29
CA GLN A 937 40.75 -7.70 4.05
C GLN A 937 41.39 -6.51 3.32
N ALA A 938 40.70 -5.38 3.21
CA ALA A 938 41.23 -4.15 2.61
C ALA A 938 42.48 -3.67 3.36
N SER A 939 42.41 -3.62 4.69
CA SER A 939 43.53 -3.24 5.56
C SER A 939 44.74 -4.16 5.35
N ASN A 940 44.54 -5.48 5.35
CA ASN A 940 45.61 -6.45 5.14
C ASN A 940 46.28 -6.29 3.76
N MET A 941 45.50 -6.04 2.70
CA MET A 941 46.05 -5.78 1.37
C MET A 941 46.87 -4.48 1.35
N MET A 942 46.40 -3.42 2.00
CA MET A 942 47.16 -2.16 2.11
C MET A 942 48.47 -2.34 2.88
N GLN A 943 48.49 -3.14 3.95
CA GLN A 943 49.73 -3.48 4.67
C GLN A 943 50.73 -4.21 3.79
N LEU A 944 50.27 -5.14 2.93
CA LEU A 944 51.14 -5.82 1.97
C LEU A 944 51.73 -4.85 0.95
N VAL A 945 50.95 -3.88 0.46
CA VAL A 945 51.41 -2.82 -0.46
C VAL A 945 52.45 -1.92 0.21
N TRP A 946 52.29 -1.63 1.50
CA TRP A 946 53.19 -0.81 2.31
C TRP A 946 54.52 -1.52 2.62
N ASN A 947 54.48 -2.78 3.07
CA ASN A 947 55.68 -3.55 3.44
C ASN A 947 56.69 -3.72 2.29
N GLN A 948 56.24 -3.61 1.03
CA GLN A 948 57.14 -3.69 -0.13
C GLN A 948 58.05 -2.47 -0.30
N ASN A 949 57.77 -1.32 0.32
CA ASN A 949 58.41 -0.06 -0.05
C ASN A 949 59.37 0.56 0.98
N SER A 950 59.63 -0.08 2.13
CA SER A 950 60.49 0.51 3.21
C SER A 950 60.09 1.94 3.63
N ALA A 951 58.89 2.39 3.27
CA ALA A 951 58.34 3.65 3.72
C ALA A 951 57.86 3.43 5.15
N ASN A 952 58.33 4.25 6.08
CA ASN A 952 57.79 4.29 7.44
C ASN A 952 56.25 4.39 7.40
N PRO A 953 55.56 3.95 8.46
CA PRO A 953 54.14 4.30 8.64
C PRO A 953 53.91 5.74 8.28
N ILE A 954 52.84 6.00 7.51
CA ILE A 954 52.28 7.33 7.37
C ILE A 954 52.35 7.98 8.75
N GLY A 955 53.16 9.04 8.85
CA GLY A 955 53.50 9.64 10.13
C GLY A 955 52.22 9.99 10.88
N GLY A 956 52.02 9.39 12.05
CA GLY A 956 50.83 9.62 12.88
C GLY A 956 49.80 8.47 12.93
N LEU A 957 49.86 7.43 12.08
CA LEU A 957 48.90 6.31 12.20
C LEU A 957 49.03 5.59 13.56
N SER A 958 50.25 5.39 14.05
CA SER A 958 50.50 4.83 15.39
C SER A 958 49.98 5.74 16.51
N GLU A 959 50.05 7.08 16.33
CA GLU A 959 49.48 8.04 17.29
C GLU A 959 47.95 8.03 17.28
N VAL A 960 47.33 7.85 16.09
CA VAL A 960 45.88 7.71 15.94
C VAL A 960 45.39 6.42 16.59
N LEU A 961 46.10 5.30 16.41
CA LEU A 961 45.78 4.02 17.06
C LEU A 961 45.92 4.08 18.59
N GLN A 962 46.85 4.88 19.13
CA GLN A 962 46.94 5.13 20.56
C GLN A 962 45.78 5.99 21.10
N LYS A 963 45.26 6.92 20.31
CA LYS A 963 44.15 7.81 20.69
C LYS A 963 42.77 7.15 20.54
N GLU A 964 42.62 6.21 19.60
CA GLU A 964 41.35 5.54 19.30
C GLU A 964 41.50 4.00 19.28
N PRO A 965 41.34 3.33 20.44
CA PRO A 965 41.62 1.90 20.59
C PRO A 965 40.66 1.00 19.79
N ARG A 966 39.49 1.51 19.36
CA ARG A 966 38.53 0.75 18.54
C ARG A 966 39.11 0.36 17.16
N LEU A 967 40.08 1.12 16.66
CA LEU A 967 40.76 0.87 15.37
C LEU A 967 41.81 -0.25 15.45
N ALA A 968 42.17 -0.72 16.66
CA ALA A 968 43.19 -1.76 16.85
C ALA A 968 42.83 -3.08 16.15
N GLN A 969 41.54 -3.40 16.06
CA GLN A 969 41.05 -4.60 15.37
C GLN A 969 41.20 -4.52 13.84
N LEU A 970 41.21 -3.30 13.28
CA LEU A 970 41.35 -3.06 11.85
C LEU A 970 42.82 -3.03 11.40
N PHE A 971 43.74 -2.62 12.27
CA PHE A 971 45.18 -2.52 11.99
C PHE A 971 46.06 -3.28 13.02
N PRO A 972 45.89 -4.60 13.19
CA PRO A 972 46.51 -5.35 14.30
C PRO A 972 48.04 -5.45 14.22
N THR A 973 48.62 -5.42 13.03
CA THR A 973 50.07 -5.60 12.79
C THR A 973 50.90 -4.32 13.02
N VAL A 974 50.28 -3.14 12.90
CA VAL A 974 50.95 -1.84 13.12
C VAL A 974 51.29 -1.64 14.61
N LEU A 975 50.44 -2.16 15.51
CA LEU A 975 50.69 -2.17 16.95
C LEU A 975 51.87 -3.07 17.34
N ASN A 976 51.98 -4.27 16.74
CA ASN A 976 53.07 -5.19 17.02
C ASN A 976 54.44 -4.67 16.54
N GLN A 977 54.48 -3.86 15.47
CA GLN A 977 55.72 -3.23 14.99
C GLN A 977 56.15 -2.03 15.86
N ALA A 978 55.18 -1.29 16.42
CA ALA A 978 55.44 -0.18 17.34
C ALA A 978 56.04 -0.64 18.69
N GLU A 979 55.63 -1.82 19.20
CA GLU A 979 56.23 -2.40 20.42
C GLU A 979 57.66 -2.93 20.22
N THR A 980 58.02 -3.38 19.01
CA THR A 980 59.39 -3.83 18.69
C THR A 980 60.37 -2.72 18.33
N SER A 981 59.91 -1.47 18.20
CA SER A 981 60.72 -0.31 17.78
C SER A 981 60.87 0.78 18.85
N ALA A 982 60.40 0.54 20.09
CA ALA A 982 60.77 1.34 21.24
C ALA A 982 62.20 0.94 21.70
N PRO A 983 63.13 1.90 21.89
CA PRO A 983 64.51 1.62 22.29
C PRO A 983 64.64 1.03 23.71
#